data_AF-A0A7S4BHH7-F1
#
_entry.id   AF-A0A7S4BHH7-F1
#
_cell.length_a   1.000
_cell.length_b   1.000
_cell.length_c   1.000
_cell.angle_alpha   90.00
_cell.angle_beta   90.00
_cell.angle_gamma   90.00
#
_symmetry.space_group_name_H-M   'P 1'
#
loop_
_entity.id
_entity.type
_entity.pdbx_description
1 polymer ?
#
loop_
_entity_poly.entity_id
_entity_poly.type
_entity_poly.pdbx_seq_one_letter_code
_entity_poly.pdbx_strand_id
1 'polypeptide(L)'
;MCQGRDQYDSNGQPTTVGMRRLASHERLERMISSMGYVLKGKGGAVKGTSDKGIQADIRPPAAQRFLVPAIVLLASCLMLNQVGIFVPVVMMTRNCILPKTPKSITPKYPTCSPDMLSKEMTIVVSVKDACSQAPGFIRSLEKFAPPSVHLIYTYPNFKSCASIDLKDVLARWKKTTLLPLPLKSSPMQGWVDAIPYIKTKYSMLLHNDGYALDDFFGCELLRGLKHHQATNPNASYVIAAPMLYESKADGSLAAHATQSNLRLVKDDSPQGMTVHHDHSIRRALNRGFDFKEGPQTEFVEDHGFLIETDKISTVIDPQASFTLEYLDMIMTIRANKWNVLFVPTARLEFRITEFSWRDIPYFMYKRSESTAHGTRDYLMAKWQANFPNTCFWTYIKYTIVEQHEYVEALETMAWKDQAALVFGFFQMAGFNRYSLKPGKSSKEVDFLDVLQRLDRGWAPGGAVLASRTLWRPTITKTRPSYVDHLDEILPYGKDAKLEADFEHEYLPFSLAKLTLPSCAAMSDEVSSVCGLIIEERDDCVCWINMPTFKSNSLFIRAMAKFAALVKIPSRATTFLEMTLNSARNGSDHVQPLRVHEADSFQLSACDIYQPDCSTTFSFSKSSKLKLFRGAPATIRDVSQALHA
;
A
#
# COMPACT_ATOMS: atom_id res chain seq x y z
N MET A 1 46.76 -26.18 13.71
CA MET A 1 47.59 -26.66 14.84
C MET A 1 46.66 -27.39 15.79
N CYS A 2 46.68 -28.74 15.77
CA CYS A 2 47.24 -29.60 16.83
C CYS A 2 46.40 -29.48 18.14
N GLN A 3 45.75 -30.49 18.72
CA GLN A 3 46.02 -31.92 18.85
C GLN A 3 44.74 -32.65 19.30
N GLY A 4 44.55 -33.91 18.86
CA GLY A 4 43.66 -34.88 19.50
C GLY A 4 44.38 -35.67 20.60
N ARG A 5 43.61 -36.25 21.52
CA ARG A 5 44.06 -37.30 22.45
C ARG A 5 42.99 -38.39 22.52
N ASP A 6 43.36 -39.59 22.08
CA ASP A 6 42.65 -40.84 22.35
C ASP A 6 43.13 -41.42 23.69
N GLN A 7 42.21 -41.99 24.47
CA GLN A 7 42.48 -42.71 25.73
C GLN A 7 42.35 -44.23 25.51
N TYR A 8 43.29 -44.99 26.06
CA TYR A 8 43.28 -46.45 26.21
C TYR A 8 43.01 -46.83 27.68
N ASP A 9 42.42 -48.00 27.94
CA ASP A 9 42.15 -48.50 29.30
C ASP A 9 43.34 -49.26 29.94
N SER A 10 43.18 -49.55 31.23
CA SER A 10 44.20 -50.03 32.17
C SER A 10 44.71 -51.46 31.96
N ASN A 11 44.40 -52.10 30.83
CA ASN A 11 45.06 -53.33 30.36
C ASN A 11 45.40 -53.30 28.86
N GLY A 12 45.46 -52.12 28.24
CA GLY A 12 45.99 -51.97 26.88
C GLY A 12 45.18 -52.68 25.78
N GLN A 13 43.90 -52.96 26.02
CA GLN A 13 42.99 -53.53 25.02
C GLN A 13 41.64 -52.79 24.99
N PRO A 14 41.18 -52.28 23.84
CA PRO A 14 39.86 -51.67 23.73
C PRO A 14 38.73 -52.72 23.77
N THR A 15 37.81 -52.56 24.72
CA THR A 15 36.47 -53.19 24.81
C THR A 15 35.42 -52.13 24.44
N THR A 16 34.26 -52.31 23.78
CA THR A 16 33.40 -53.43 23.37
C THR A 16 32.38 -52.95 22.32
N VAL A 17 31.88 -53.90 21.50
CA VAL A 17 30.46 -54.07 21.07
C VAL A 17 29.76 -53.00 20.22
N GLY A 18 29.56 -53.35 18.93
CA GLY A 18 28.22 -53.58 18.38
C GLY A 18 27.44 -52.40 17.77
N MET A 19 27.66 -52.08 16.49
CA MET A 19 26.63 -51.49 15.62
C MET A 19 26.72 -52.04 14.19
N ARG A 20 25.56 -52.49 13.71
CA ARG A 20 25.31 -53.13 12.40
C ARG A 20 25.82 -52.26 11.23
N ARG A 21 26.69 -52.81 10.39
CA ARG A 21 26.87 -52.36 8.99
C ARG A 21 25.91 -53.13 8.09
N LEU A 22 25.00 -52.41 7.44
CA LEU A 22 24.23 -52.92 6.29
C LEU A 22 25.01 -52.65 5.01
N ALA A 23 25.07 -53.68 4.17
CA ALA A 23 25.81 -53.75 2.92
C ALA A 23 25.29 -52.74 1.88
N SER A 24 26.12 -51.76 1.53
CA SER A 24 26.02 -51.01 0.28
C SER A 24 26.91 -51.72 -0.74
N HIS A 25 26.32 -52.48 -1.67
CA HIS A 25 26.79 -52.63 -3.07
C HIS A 25 25.94 -53.65 -3.87
N GLU A 26 25.22 -54.59 -3.24
CA GLU A 26 24.37 -55.56 -3.97
C GLU A 26 22.95 -55.05 -4.35
N ARG A 27 22.54 -53.88 -3.85
CA ARG A 27 21.18 -53.34 -4.10
C ARG A 27 21.10 -52.45 -5.35
N LEU A 28 22.23 -52.01 -5.90
CA LEU A 28 22.27 -51.21 -7.13
C LEU A 28 22.29 -52.10 -8.39
N GLU A 29 22.92 -53.27 -8.34
CA GLU A 29 23.00 -54.18 -9.49
C GLU A 29 21.67 -54.88 -9.80
N ARG A 30 20.81 -55.11 -8.80
CA ARG A 30 19.45 -55.63 -9.05
C ARG A 30 18.50 -54.62 -9.70
N MET A 31 18.74 -53.31 -9.54
CA MET A 31 17.92 -52.26 -10.18
C MET A 31 18.30 -52.01 -11.64
N ILE A 32 19.54 -52.32 -12.04
CA ILE A 32 20.00 -52.13 -13.42
C ILE A 32 19.57 -53.31 -14.32
N SER A 33 19.40 -54.52 -13.77
CA SER A 33 18.92 -55.68 -14.54
C SER A 33 17.41 -55.66 -14.87
N SER A 34 16.61 -54.82 -14.20
CA SER A 34 15.16 -54.71 -14.44
C SER A 34 14.77 -53.66 -15.50
N MET A 35 15.73 -52.84 -15.95
CA MET A 35 15.55 -51.87 -17.03
C MET A 35 16.34 -52.35 -18.24
N GLY A 36 15.75 -53.27 -18.99
CA GLY A 36 16.35 -53.96 -20.14
C GLY A 36 16.85 -53.04 -21.25
N TYR A 37 18.06 -52.53 -21.09
CA TYR A 37 18.88 -51.96 -22.15
C TYR A 37 19.98 -52.94 -22.51
N VAL A 38 19.74 -53.72 -23.56
CA VAL A 38 20.78 -54.55 -24.20
C VAL A 38 21.71 -53.63 -24.98
N LEU A 39 22.91 -53.38 -24.44
CA LEU A 39 24.04 -52.83 -25.18
C LEU A 39 24.54 -53.88 -26.18
N LYS A 40 24.34 -53.63 -27.48
CA LYS A 40 24.89 -54.46 -28.56
C LYS A 40 26.39 -54.19 -28.72
N GLY A 41 27.21 -55.18 -28.37
CA GLY A 41 28.62 -55.29 -28.77
C GLY A 41 28.75 -55.78 -30.22
N LYS A 42 29.91 -55.49 -30.82
CA LYS A 42 30.27 -55.70 -32.23
C LYS A 42 30.16 -57.17 -32.70
N GLY A 43 29.58 -57.36 -33.89
CA GLY A 43 29.73 -58.55 -34.73
C GLY A 43 28.62 -59.60 -34.56
N GLY A 44 27.74 -59.70 -35.56
CA GLY A 44 26.73 -60.77 -35.65
C GLY A 44 25.47 -60.31 -36.36
N ALA A 45 25.33 -60.67 -37.64
CA ALA A 45 24.11 -60.48 -38.40
C ALA A 45 23.02 -61.44 -37.91
N VAL A 46 21.80 -60.94 -37.68
CA VAL A 46 20.61 -61.79 -37.57
C VAL A 46 19.54 -61.24 -38.51
N LYS A 47 19.34 -61.99 -39.60
CA LYS A 47 18.19 -61.95 -40.50
C LYS A 47 16.89 -62.07 -39.69
N GLY A 48 15.89 -61.30 -40.09
CA GLY A 48 14.61 -61.27 -39.40
C GLY A 48 13.75 -62.51 -39.60
N THR A 49 12.64 -62.52 -38.89
CA THR A 49 11.36 -63.03 -39.35
C THR A 49 10.26 -62.27 -38.63
N SER A 50 9.38 -61.69 -39.44
CA SER A 50 7.98 -61.41 -39.10
C SER A 50 7.37 -62.61 -38.41
N ASP A 51 6.65 -62.42 -37.30
CA ASP A 51 5.30 -62.99 -37.26
C ASP A 51 4.31 -62.21 -36.41
N LYS A 52 3.12 -62.14 -36.98
CA LYS A 52 1.96 -61.38 -36.53
C LYS A 52 1.22 -62.12 -35.42
N GLY A 53 0.69 -61.35 -34.48
CA GLY A 53 -0.58 -61.64 -33.83
C GLY A 53 -0.48 -62.38 -32.50
N ILE A 54 -0.70 -61.64 -31.41
CA ILE A 54 -1.91 -61.72 -30.58
C ILE A 54 -1.94 -60.40 -29.79
N GLN A 55 -3.00 -59.62 -30.01
CA GLN A 55 -3.37 -58.49 -29.15
C GLN A 55 -3.68 -59.05 -27.76
N ALA A 56 -2.66 -59.11 -26.90
CA ALA A 56 -2.91 -59.01 -25.48
C ALA A 56 -3.20 -57.53 -25.21
N ASP A 57 -4.47 -57.24 -24.91
CA ASP A 57 -4.94 -55.98 -24.37
C ASP A 57 -4.29 -55.81 -22.98
N ILE A 58 -2.98 -55.50 -22.95
CA ILE A 58 -2.25 -55.15 -21.73
C ILE A 58 -2.73 -53.75 -21.38
N ARG A 59 -3.92 -53.67 -20.77
CA ARG A 59 -4.26 -52.52 -19.97
C ARG A 59 -3.16 -52.42 -18.92
N PRO A 60 -2.32 -51.37 -18.93
CA PRO A 60 -1.30 -51.22 -17.90
C PRO A 60 -2.01 -51.32 -16.54
N PRO A 61 -1.46 -52.08 -15.57
CA PRO A 61 -2.09 -52.26 -14.27
C PRO A 61 -2.47 -50.88 -13.74
N ALA A 62 -3.63 -50.74 -13.09
CA ALA A 62 -4.19 -49.43 -12.70
C ALA A 62 -3.16 -48.50 -12.02
N ALA A 63 -2.17 -49.06 -11.31
CA ALA A 63 -1.00 -48.38 -10.75
C ALA A 63 -0.16 -47.57 -11.78
N GLN A 64 0.05 -48.05 -13.00
CA GLN A 64 0.81 -47.35 -14.05
C GLN A 64 0.04 -46.19 -14.68
N ARG A 65 -1.30 -46.22 -14.66
CA ARG A 65 -2.14 -45.10 -15.13
C ARG A 65 -2.06 -43.87 -14.22
N PHE A 66 -1.75 -44.07 -12.94
CA PHE A 66 -1.52 -42.98 -11.98
C PHE A 66 -0.05 -42.58 -11.85
N LEU A 67 0.89 -43.45 -12.22
CA LEU A 67 2.32 -43.18 -12.09
C LEU A 67 2.79 -42.03 -12.98
N VAL A 68 2.39 -42.00 -14.25
CA VAL A 68 2.80 -40.94 -15.18
C VAL A 68 2.22 -39.57 -14.78
N PRO A 69 0.91 -39.44 -14.48
CA PRO A 69 0.36 -38.20 -13.91
C PRO A 69 1.02 -37.80 -12.59
N ALA A 70 1.32 -38.75 -11.70
CA ALA A 70 1.98 -38.45 -10.42
C ALA A 70 3.43 -37.97 -10.59
N ILE A 71 4.18 -38.54 -11.55
CA ILE A 71 5.54 -38.08 -11.88
C ILE A 71 5.51 -36.69 -12.51
N VAL A 72 4.57 -36.43 -13.42
CA VAL A 72 4.40 -35.10 -14.04
C VAL A 72 3.98 -34.06 -12.98
N LEU A 73 3.06 -34.42 -12.08
CA LEU A 73 2.66 -33.57 -10.96
C LEU A 73 3.85 -33.29 -10.03
N LEU A 74 4.60 -34.32 -9.63
CA LEU A 74 5.78 -34.18 -8.77
C LEU A 74 6.86 -33.32 -9.44
N ALA A 75 7.15 -33.55 -10.72
CA ALA A 75 8.10 -32.74 -11.49
C ALA A 75 7.64 -31.29 -11.61
N SER A 76 6.34 -31.05 -11.80
CA SER A 76 5.75 -29.72 -11.83
C SER A 76 5.83 -29.05 -10.45
N CYS A 77 5.55 -29.76 -9.36
CA CYS A 77 5.70 -29.24 -8.00
C CYS A 77 7.16 -28.92 -7.68
N LEU A 78 8.10 -29.78 -8.08
CA LEU A 78 9.53 -29.56 -7.90
C LEU A 78 10.03 -28.36 -8.72
N MET A 79 9.62 -28.23 -9.98
CA MET A 79 9.90 -27.07 -10.83
C MET A 79 9.36 -25.78 -10.21
N LEU A 80 8.06 -25.77 -9.84
CA LEU A 80 7.42 -24.63 -9.17
C LEU A 80 8.11 -24.29 -7.84
N ASN A 81 8.62 -25.28 -7.12
CA ASN A 81 9.35 -25.07 -5.87
C ASN A 81 10.74 -24.49 -6.13
N GLN A 82 11.45 -24.96 -7.17
CA GLN A 82 12.73 -24.41 -7.59
C GLN A 82 12.63 -22.93 -8.01
N VAL A 83 11.52 -22.54 -8.65
CA VAL A 83 11.28 -21.12 -8.99
C VAL A 83 10.60 -20.32 -7.86
N GLY A 84 10.34 -20.93 -6.71
CA GLY A 84 9.75 -20.27 -5.53
C GLY A 84 8.25 -19.95 -5.63
N ILE A 85 7.55 -20.46 -6.65
CA ILE A 85 6.13 -20.18 -6.95
C ILE A 85 5.19 -21.27 -6.39
N PHE A 86 5.71 -22.44 -6.00
CA PHE A 86 4.89 -23.54 -5.47
C PHE A 86 4.03 -23.12 -4.28
N VAL A 87 4.63 -22.47 -3.27
CA VAL A 87 3.89 -21.99 -2.08
C VAL A 87 2.81 -20.98 -2.46
N PRO A 88 3.09 -19.93 -3.26
CA PRO A 88 2.06 -19.06 -3.82
C PRO A 88 0.92 -19.80 -4.54
N VAL A 89 1.21 -20.77 -5.42
CA VAL A 89 0.17 -21.52 -6.17
C VAL A 89 -0.75 -22.32 -5.23
N VAL A 90 -0.17 -22.98 -4.22
CA VAL A 90 -0.94 -23.72 -3.21
C VAL A 90 -1.83 -22.74 -2.42
N MET A 91 -1.30 -21.59 -2.01
CA MET A 91 -2.06 -20.58 -1.30
C MET A 91 -3.17 -19.96 -2.16
N MET A 92 -2.90 -19.69 -3.45
CA MET A 92 -3.92 -19.22 -4.41
C MET A 92 -5.06 -20.22 -4.53
N THR A 93 -4.74 -21.49 -4.80
CA THR A 93 -5.73 -22.58 -4.93
C THR A 93 -6.56 -22.73 -3.67
N ARG A 94 -5.92 -22.73 -2.49
CA ARG A 94 -6.59 -22.73 -1.19
C ARG A 94 -7.48 -21.51 -1.02
N ASN A 95 -6.99 -20.33 -1.39
CA ASN A 95 -7.75 -19.10 -1.22
C ASN A 95 -9.02 -19.12 -2.07
N CYS A 96 -9.03 -19.73 -3.25
CA CYS A 96 -10.24 -19.86 -4.06
C CYS A 96 -11.38 -20.61 -3.36
N ILE A 97 -11.08 -21.57 -2.47
CA ILE A 97 -12.09 -22.39 -1.77
C ILE A 97 -12.43 -21.90 -0.36
N LEU A 98 -11.64 -20.99 0.21
CA LEU A 98 -11.90 -20.46 1.55
C LEU A 98 -13.09 -19.48 1.56
N PRO A 99 -13.66 -19.13 2.73
CA PRO A 99 -14.61 -18.03 2.83
C PRO A 99 -14.00 -16.66 2.47
N LYS A 100 -14.85 -15.71 2.08
CA LYS A 100 -14.47 -14.32 1.75
C LYS A 100 -13.81 -13.61 2.94
N THR A 101 -14.36 -13.81 4.14
CA THR A 101 -13.82 -13.28 5.39
C THR A 101 -12.94 -14.34 6.09
N PRO A 102 -11.83 -13.93 6.74
CA PRO A 102 -11.06 -14.80 7.62
C PRO A 102 -11.95 -15.38 8.71
N LYS A 103 -11.67 -16.63 9.12
CA LYS A 103 -12.38 -17.26 10.23
C LYS A 103 -12.20 -16.45 11.51
N SER A 104 -13.20 -16.50 12.40
CA SER A 104 -13.02 -15.99 13.76
C SER A 104 -11.89 -16.75 14.45
N ILE A 105 -11.21 -16.08 15.37
CA ILE A 105 -10.09 -16.61 16.14
C ILE A 105 -10.35 -16.36 17.62
N THR A 106 -9.80 -17.22 18.47
CA THR A 106 -9.86 -17.06 19.92
C THR A 106 -8.65 -16.26 20.40
N PRO A 107 -8.79 -15.41 21.44
CA PRO A 107 -7.64 -14.73 22.03
C PRO A 107 -6.65 -15.76 22.60
N LYS A 108 -5.35 -15.46 22.49
CA LYS A 108 -4.28 -16.28 23.05
C LYS A 108 -4.04 -15.95 24.52
N TYR A 109 -4.29 -14.69 24.92
CA TYR A 109 -4.01 -14.21 26.26
C TYR A 109 -5.26 -14.07 27.12
N PRO A 110 -5.12 -14.07 28.47
CA PRO A 110 -6.23 -13.79 29.36
C PRO A 110 -6.84 -12.41 29.10
N THR A 111 -8.16 -12.32 29.24
CA THR A 111 -8.90 -11.07 29.07
C THR A 111 -8.41 -9.99 30.03
N CYS A 112 -8.60 -8.74 29.61
CA CYS A 112 -8.24 -7.56 30.39
C CYS A 112 -9.48 -7.03 31.09
N SER A 113 -9.35 -6.64 32.35
CA SER A 113 -10.40 -5.85 32.99
C SER A 113 -10.43 -4.43 32.41
N PRO A 114 -11.60 -3.74 32.44
CA PRO A 114 -11.68 -2.35 32.04
C PRO A 114 -10.67 -1.44 32.77
N ASP A 115 -10.47 -1.69 34.07
CA ASP A 115 -9.53 -0.94 34.90
C ASP A 115 -8.08 -1.13 34.44
N MET A 116 -7.70 -2.36 34.07
CA MET A 116 -6.36 -2.64 33.54
C MET A 116 -6.12 -1.85 32.26
N LEU A 117 -7.04 -1.92 31.30
CA LEU A 117 -6.91 -1.18 30.04
C LEU A 117 -6.79 0.33 30.29
N SER A 118 -7.63 0.91 31.16
CA SER A 118 -7.56 2.35 31.44
C SER A 118 -6.30 2.81 32.16
N LYS A 119 -5.69 1.95 32.99
CA LYS A 119 -4.47 2.29 33.74
C LYS A 119 -3.21 2.13 32.90
N GLU A 120 -3.24 1.22 31.92
CA GLU A 120 -2.04 0.82 31.19
C GLU A 120 -1.98 1.30 29.75
N MET A 121 -3.11 1.67 29.14
CA MET A 121 -3.19 2.02 27.73
C MET A 121 -3.98 3.30 27.47
N THR A 122 -3.42 4.20 26.65
CA THR A 122 -4.13 5.33 26.03
C THR A 122 -4.30 5.07 24.54
N ILE A 123 -5.46 5.44 23.97
CA ILE A 123 -5.69 5.35 22.53
C ILE A 123 -5.43 6.72 21.92
N VAL A 124 -4.54 6.78 20.93
CA VAL A 124 -4.22 7.99 20.17
C VAL A 124 -4.58 7.77 18.71
N VAL A 125 -5.58 8.51 18.24
CA VAL A 125 -6.08 8.44 16.88
C VAL A 125 -5.61 9.66 16.10
N SER A 126 -5.08 9.45 14.90
CA SER A 126 -4.76 10.53 13.98
C SER A 126 -5.46 10.37 12.64
N VAL A 127 -6.08 11.44 12.14
CA VAL A 127 -6.71 11.48 10.83
C VAL A 127 -5.64 11.38 9.73
N LYS A 128 -5.70 10.34 8.88
CA LYS A 128 -4.73 10.12 7.78
C LYS A 128 -5.24 10.57 6.42
N ASP A 129 -6.35 10.00 5.96
CA ASP A 129 -6.83 10.18 4.57
C ASP A 129 -8.22 10.82 4.48
N ALA A 130 -9.13 10.51 5.41
CA ALA A 130 -10.51 10.99 5.38
C ALA A 130 -10.95 11.52 6.74
N CYS A 131 -11.41 12.76 6.79
CA CYS A 131 -12.01 13.34 7.98
C CYS A 131 -13.43 12.85 8.23
N SER A 132 -14.22 12.65 7.16
CA SER A 132 -15.65 12.28 7.27
C SER A 132 -15.89 10.98 8.03
N GLN A 133 -14.88 10.10 8.05
CA GLN A 133 -14.92 8.81 8.73
C GLN A 133 -14.83 8.91 10.27
N ALA A 134 -14.55 10.09 10.82
CA ALA A 134 -14.34 10.29 12.25
C ALA A 134 -15.46 9.74 13.14
N PRO A 135 -16.76 10.01 12.90
CA PRO A 135 -17.83 9.54 13.78
C PRO A 135 -17.96 8.02 13.77
N GLY A 136 -17.99 7.40 12.58
CA GLY A 136 -18.07 5.95 12.43
C GLY A 136 -16.85 5.25 13.01
N PHE A 137 -15.66 5.81 12.83
CA PHE A 137 -14.42 5.30 13.41
C PHE A 137 -14.42 5.35 14.94
N ILE A 138 -14.72 6.50 15.55
CA ILE A 138 -14.71 6.64 17.03
C ILE A 138 -15.71 5.66 17.67
N ARG A 139 -16.89 5.50 17.07
CA ARG A 139 -17.88 4.51 17.53
C ARG A 139 -17.36 3.07 17.42
N SER A 140 -16.55 2.77 16.41
CA SER A 140 -15.98 1.42 16.25
C SER A 140 -14.98 1.05 17.34
N LEU A 141 -14.30 2.03 17.95
CA LEU A 141 -13.36 1.79 19.05
C LEU A 141 -14.06 1.21 20.29
N GLU A 142 -15.36 1.48 20.46
CA GLU A 142 -16.18 0.96 21.56
C GLU A 142 -16.20 -0.57 21.61
N LYS A 143 -15.91 -1.22 20.48
CA LYS A 143 -15.83 -2.66 20.34
C LYS A 143 -14.80 -3.29 21.27
N PHE A 144 -13.67 -2.61 21.51
CA PHE A 144 -12.59 -3.15 22.35
C PHE A 144 -12.18 -2.23 23.50
N ALA A 145 -12.55 -0.95 23.45
CA ALA A 145 -12.15 0.04 24.44
C ALA A 145 -13.30 0.36 25.41
N PRO A 146 -13.08 0.18 26.73
CA PRO A 146 -14.05 0.63 27.73
C PRO A 146 -14.06 2.17 27.83
N PRO A 147 -15.15 2.78 28.32
CA PRO A 147 -15.29 4.25 28.47
C PRO A 147 -14.20 4.93 29.30
N SER A 148 -13.54 4.19 30.18
CA SER A 148 -12.50 4.69 31.08
C SER A 148 -11.14 4.86 30.42
N VAL A 149 -10.90 4.26 29.25
CA VAL A 149 -9.66 4.48 28.48
C VAL A 149 -9.64 5.92 27.98
N HIS A 150 -8.49 6.57 28.07
CA HIS A 150 -8.30 7.92 27.54
C HIS A 150 -8.21 7.85 26.01
N LEU A 151 -9.11 8.55 25.32
CA LEU A 151 -9.06 8.77 23.87
C LEU A 151 -8.44 10.13 23.57
N ILE A 152 -7.34 10.16 22.83
CA ILE A 152 -6.79 11.36 22.22
C ILE A 152 -7.08 11.29 20.72
N TYR A 153 -7.74 12.30 20.18
CA TYR A 153 -8.13 12.37 18.77
C TYR A 153 -7.53 13.60 18.12
N THR A 154 -6.72 13.40 17.10
CA THR A 154 -5.99 14.46 16.40
C THR A 154 -6.49 14.61 14.96
N TYR A 155 -6.67 15.85 14.50
CA TYR A 155 -7.32 16.13 13.22
C TYR A 155 -6.75 17.39 12.56
N PRO A 156 -6.74 17.49 11.22
CA PRO A 156 -6.29 18.70 10.54
C PRO A 156 -7.27 19.85 10.78
N ASN A 157 -6.74 20.99 11.22
CA ASN A 157 -7.48 22.21 11.50
C ASN A 157 -7.80 22.99 10.22
N PHE A 158 -8.68 22.41 9.40
CA PHE A 158 -9.24 23.01 8.20
C PHE A 158 -10.77 22.94 8.27
N LYS A 159 -11.47 23.97 7.79
CA LYS A 159 -12.90 24.18 8.11
C LYS A 159 -13.80 22.99 7.74
N SER A 160 -13.55 22.32 6.61
CA SER A 160 -14.36 21.18 6.16
C SER A 160 -14.22 19.95 7.06
N CYS A 161 -13.03 19.76 7.65
CA CYS A 161 -12.74 18.67 8.60
C CYS A 161 -13.16 19.03 10.03
N ALA A 162 -12.79 20.23 10.49
CA ALA A 162 -13.04 20.70 11.86
C ALA A 162 -14.52 20.93 12.18
N SER A 163 -15.39 20.98 11.17
CA SER A 163 -16.84 21.14 11.33
C SER A 163 -17.61 19.83 11.45
N ILE A 164 -16.92 18.68 11.44
CA ILE A 164 -17.56 17.38 11.66
C ILE A 164 -17.99 17.29 13.13
N ASP A 165 -19.27 16.98 13.37
CA ASP A 165 -19.78 16.85 14.72
C ASP A 165 -19.38 15.50 15.32
N LEU A 166 -18.67 15.56 16.45
CA LEU A 166 -18.22 14.41 17.21
C LEU A 166 -18.89 14.31 18.59
N LYS A 167 -19.82 15.21 18.94
CA LYS A 167 -20.40 15.29 20.29
C LYS A 167 -21.00 13.96 20.75
N ASP A 168 -21.84 13.35 19.92
CA ASP A 168 -22.54 12.12 20.26
C ASP A 168 -21.60 10.94 20.47
N VAL A 169 -20.58 10.80 19.62
CA VAL A 169 -19.62 9.68 19.70
C VAL A 169 -18.60 9.87 20.81
N LEU A 170 -18.29 11.12 21.18
CA LEU A 170 -17.38 11.43 22.28
C LEU A 170 -18.08 11.36 23.65
N ALA A 171 -19.41 11.48 23.72
CA ALA A 171 -20.17 11.46 24.97
C ALA A 171 -19.98 10.18 25.79
N ARG A 172 -19.67 9.06 25.15
CA ARG A 172 -19.37 7.79 25.83
C ARG A 172 -18.08 7.84 26.66
N TRP A 173 -17.09 8.60 26.22
CA TRP A 173 -15.73 8.53 26.76
C TRP A 173 -15.58 9.40 27.99
N LYS A 174 -15.09 8.83 29.09
CA LYS A 174 -14.90 9.57 30.36
C LYS A 174 -13.77 10.59 30.28
N LYS A 175 -12.80 10.37 29.38
CA LYS A 175 -11.66 11.25 29.18
C LYS A 175 -11.30 11.32 27.70
N THR A 176 -11.47 12.50 27.12
CA THR A 176 -11.14 12.78 25.73
C THR A 176 -10.19 13.97 25.63
N THR A 177 -9.36 14.00 24.59
CA THR A 177 -8.56 15.15 24.24
C THR A 177 -8.60 15.33 22.74
N LEU A 178 -9.07 16.48 22.28
CA LEU A 178 -9.11 16.84 20.86
C LEU A 178 -7.93 17.75 20.55
N LEU A 179 -7.07 17.35 19.61
CA LEU A 179 -5.88 18.09 19.22
C LEU A 179 -5.97 18.53 17.74
N PRO A 180 -6.29 19.81 17.48
CA PRO A 180 -6.24 20.35 16.12
C PRO A 180 -4.78 20.51 15.68
N LEU A 181 -4.46 20.01 14.49
CA LEU A 181 -3.13 20.11 13.89
C LEU A 181 -3.14 21.15 12.77
N PRO A 182 -2.06 21.93 12.58
CA PRO A 182 -1.90 22.72 11.36
C PRO A 182 -2.11 21.86 10.10
N LEU A 183 -2.75 22.40 9.06
CA LEU A 183 -3.06 21.65 7.84
C LEU A 183 -1.81 21.06 7.14
N LYS A 184 -0.66 21.74 7.28
CA LYS A 184 0.65 21.29 6.76
C LYS A 184 1.20 20.08 7.53
N SER A 185 0.83 19.88 8.79
CA SER A 185 1.33 18.79 9.63
C SER A 185 0.91 17.41 9.12
N SER A 186 1.80 16.43 9.21
CA SER A 186 1.46 15.04 8.92
C SER A 186 0.58 14.42 10.03
N PRO A 187 -0.19 13.36 9.73
CA PRO A 187 -0.93 12.58 10.72
C PRO A 187 -0.03 12.09 11.86
N MET A 188 1.20 11.69 11.57
CA MET A 188 2.17 11.22 12.57
C MET A 188 2.58 12.33 13.56
N GLN A 189 2.50 13.61 13.17
CA GLN A 189 2.67 14.73 14.10
C GLN A 189 1.64 14.66 15.24
N GLY A 190 0.41 14.24 14.97
CA GLY A 190 -0.63 14.07 15.97
C GLY A 190 -0.27 13.07 17.06
N TRP A 191 0.42 11.98 16.71
CA TRP A 191 0.90 11.02 17.71
C TRP A 191 2.02 11.61 18.59
N VAL A 192 2.92 12.41 18.01
CA VAL A 192 3.99 13.08 18.75
C VAL A 192 3.42 14.16 19.68
N ASP A 193 2.52 15.00 19.17
CA ASP A 193 1.89 16.09 19.93
C ASP A 193 0.96 15.57 21.04
N ALA A 194 0.52 14.32 20.94
CA ALA A 194 -0.27 13.67 21.98
C ALA A 194 0.55 13.29 23.23
N ILE A 195 1.87 13.08 23.11
CA ILE A 195 2.74 12.55 24.19
C ILE A 195 2.54 13.27 25.54
N PRO A 196 2.50 14.62 25.63
CA PRO A 196 2.33 15.32 26.90
C PRO A 196 1.03 14.98 27.66
N TYR A 197 0.01 14.55 26.94
CA TYR A 197 -1.33 14.22 27.46
C TYR A 197 -1.45 12.76 27.89
N ILE A 198 -0.51 11.90 27.51
CA ILE A 198 -0.50 10.48 27.83
C ILE A 198 0.08 10.28 29.23
N LYS A 199 -0.57 9.42 30.03
CA LYS A 199 -0.15 9.08 31.41
C LYS A 199 0.07 7.59 31.62
N THR A 200 -0.19 6.79 30.59
CA THR A 200 -0.14 5.33 30.61
C THR A 200 1.19 4.86 30.01
N LYS A 201 1.63 3.66 30.42
CA LYS A 201 2.90 3.07 29.95
C LYS A 201 2.85 2.76 28.45
N TYR A 202 1.70 2.34 27.94
CA TYR A 202 1.53 1.96 26.55
C TYR A 202 0.53 2.88 25.84
N SER A 203 0.74 3.08 24.55
CA SER A 203 -0.15 3.83 23.68
C SER A 203 -0.55 2.96 22.50
N MET A 204 -1.85 2.88 22.24
CA MET A 204 -2.37 2.34 20.99
C MET A 204 -2.42 3.47 19.98
N LEU A 205 -1.49 3.47 19.04
CA LEU A 205 -1.48 4.42 17.94
C LEU A 205 -2.34 3.86 16.82
N LEU A 206 -3.33 4.64 16.38
CA LEU A 206 -4.23 4.29 15.29
C LEU A 206 -4.32 5.45 14.31
N HIS A 207 -4.41 5.12 13.04
CA HIS A 207 -5.06 6.00 12.08
C HIS A 207 -6.55 5.73 12.04
N ASN A 208 -7.34 6.72 11.63
CA ASN A 208 -8.80 6.59 11.57
C ASN A 208 -9.30 5.73 10.40
N ASP A 209 -8.42 4.92 9.82
CA ASP A 209 -8.66 3.91 8.79
C ASP A 209 -8.45 2.47 9.30
N GLY A 210 -7.98 2.29 10.56
CA GLY A 210 -7.69 0.97 11.16
C GLY A 210 -8.79 0.47 12.11
N TYR A 211 -9.65 -0.42 11.64
CA TYR A 211 -10.79 -0.96 12.39
C TYR A 211 -10.50 -2.30 13.04
N ALA A 212 -10.71 -2.43 14.35
CA ALA A 212 -10.52 -3.70 15.05
C ALA A 212 -11.55 -4.76 14.59
N LEU A 213 -11.06 -5.92 14.14
CA LEU A 213 -11.94 -7.04 13.77
C LEU A 213 -12.48 -7.81 14.99
N ASP A 214 -11.82 -7.69 16.13
CA ASP A 214 -12.13 -8.44 17.35
C ASP A 214 -12.33 -7.50 18.56
N ASP A 215 -13.18 -7.90 19.50
CA ASP A 215 -13.45 -7.18 20.75
C ASP A 215 -12.29 -7.24 21.75
N PHE A 216 -11.46 -8.28 21.67
CA PHE A 216 -10.25 -8.43 22.48
C PHE A 216 -9.02 -7.74 21.88
N PHE A 217 -9.13 -7.07 20.72
CA PHE A 217 -8.01 -6.51 19.95
C PHE A 217 -6.97 -5.76 20.80
N GLY A 218 -7.40 -4.72 21.53
CA GLY A 218 -6.49 -3.91 22.34
C GLY A 218 -5.87 -4.67 23.51
N CYS A 219 -6.65 -5.56 24.13
CA CYS A 219 -6.15 -6.40 25.22
C CYS A 219 -5.10 -7.41 24.73
N GLU A 220 -5.33 -8.03 23.58
CA GLU A 220 -4.46 -9.05 23.00
C GLU A 220 -3.08 -8.49 22.67
N LEU A 221 -3.01 -7.28 22.08
CA LEU A 221 -1.75 -6.58 21.85
C LEU A 221 -1.02 -6.24 23.16
N LEU A 222 -1.74 -5.70 24.15
CA LEU A 222 -1.16 -5.32 25.44
C LEU A 222 -0.62 -6.52 26.21
N ARG A 223 -1.43 -7.58 26.31
CA ARG A 223 -1.04 -8.82 27.01
C ARG A 223 0.08 -9.54 26.28
N GLY A 224 0.05 -9.59 24.94
CA GLY A 224 1.11 -10.16 24.13
C GLY A 224 2.44 -9.47 24.37
N LEU A 225 2.47 -8.14 24.28
CA LEU A 225 3.70 -7.37 24.54
C LEU A 225 4.23 -7.63 25.95
N LYS A 226 3.37 -7.50 26.97
CA LYS A 226 3.76 -7.71 28.38
C LYS A 226 4.27 -9.13 28.65
N HIS A 227 3.63 -10.14 28.07
CA HIS A 227 4.04 -11.53 28.23
C HIS A 227 5.45 -11.75 27.67
N HIS A 228 5.74 -11.24 26.47
CA HIS A 228 7.06 -11.37 25.86
C HIS A 228 8.13 -10.54 26.55
N GLN A 229 7.79 -9.34 27.06
CA GLN A 229 8.70 -8.56 27.90
C GLN A 229 9.05 -9.28 29.21
N ALA A 230 8.09 -9.97 29.82
CA ALA A 230 8.31 -10.70 31.07
C ALA A 230 9.08 -12.01 30.88
N THR A 231 8.82 -12.74 29.80
CA THR A 231 9.43 -14.06 29.53
C THR A 231 10.74 -13.96 28.77
N ASN A 232 10.94 -12.89 27.99
CA ASN A 232 12.15 -12.62 27.22
C ASN A 232 12.66 -11.19 27.50
N PRO A 233 13.08 -10.85 28.74
CA PRO A 233 13.43 -9.48 29.13
C PRO A 233 14.59 -8.88 28.31
N ASN A 234 15.48 -9.72 27.78
CA ASN A 234 16.61 -9.30 26.95
C ASN A 234 16.24 -9.12 25.46
N ALA A 235 14.99 -9.40 25.07
CA ALA A 235 14.54 -9.29 23.68
C ALA A 235 14.08 -7.88 23.30
N SER A 236 14.09 -6.90 24.22
CA SER A 236 13.84 -5.48 23.90
C SER A 236 12.56 -5.21 23.10
N TYR A 237 11.48 -5.95 23.35
CA TYR A 237 10.19 -5.72 22.69
C TYR A 237 9.57 -4.42 23.19
N VAL A 238 9.29 -3.48 22.28
CA VAL A 238 8.69 -2.18 22.61
C VAL A 238 7.40 -1.88 21.84
N ILE A 239 7.12 -2.67 20.79
CA ILE A 239 5.93 -2.55 19.94
C ILE A 239 5.25 -3.91 19.83
N ALA A 240 3.91 -3.92 19.80
CA ALA A 240 3.11 -5.04 19.33
C ALA A 240 2.29 -4.62 18.09
N ALA A 241 2.50 -5.32 16.98
CA ALA A 241 1.85 -5.07 15.69
C ALA A 241 0.80 -6.16 15.39
N PRO A 242 -0.42 -5.79 14.94
CA PRO A 242 -1.47 -6.73 14.61
C PRO A 242 -1.31 -7.35 13.21
N MET A 243 -2.09 -8.39 12.92
CA MET A 243 -2.35 -8.81 11.54
C MET A 243 -3.27 -7.81 10.85
N LEU A 244 -2.80 -7.27 9.73
CA LEU A 244 -3.56 -6.34 8.92
C LEU A 244 -4.34 -7.02 7.81
N TYR A 245 -5.57 -6.59 7.66
CA TYR A 245 -6.47 -6.94 6.57
C TYR A 245 -6.86 -5.70 5.80
N GLU A 246 -7.37 -5.91 4.60
CA GLU A 246 -7.93 -4.88 3.76
C GLU A 246 -9.28 -5.33 3.21
N SER A 247 -10.27 -4.44 3.28
CA SER A 247 -11.59 -4.61 2.67
C SER A 247 -11.53 -4.49 1.16
N LYS A 248 -12.27 -5.33 0.45
CA LYS A 248 -12.38 -5.28 -1.00
C LYS A 248 -13.74 -4.81 -1.46
N ALA A 249 -13.79 -4.39 -2.73
CA ALA A 249 -15.03 -4.02 -3.41
C ALA A 249 -16.10 -5.12 -3.36
N ASP A 250 -15.73 -6.41 -3.28
CA ASP A 250 -16.67 -7.53 -3.18
C ASP A 250 -17.06 -7.91 -1.73
N GLY A 251 -16.67 -7.07 -0.76
CA GLY A 251 -16.85 -7.26 0.68
C GLY A 251 -15.92 -8.30 1.32
N SER A 252 -15.01 -8.91 0.55
CA SER A 252 -14.03 -9.84 1.13
C SER A 252 -12.90 -9.12 1.86
N LEU A 253 -12.24 -9.82 2.78
CA LEU A 253 -11.06 -9.35 3.48
C LEU A 253 -9.84 -10.11 2.98
N ALA A 254 -8.77 -9.41 2.61
CA ALA A 254 -7.47 -9.99 2.28
C ALA A 254 -6.39 -9.55 3.25
N ALA A 255 -5.30 -10.29 3.35
CA ALA A 255 -4.12 -9.80 4.06
C ALA A 255 -3.65 -8.50 3.40
N HIS A 256 -3.36 -7.50 4.21
CA HIS A 256 -2.67 -6.31 3.75
C HIS A 256 -1.29 -6.72 3.24
N ALA A 257 -0.91 -6.26 2.05
CA ALA A 257 0.41 -6.53 1.51
C ALA A 257 1.45 -5.85 2.40
N THR A 258 2.33 -6.62 3.01
CA THR A 258 3.43 -6.11 3.84
C THR A 258 4.74 -6.27 3.11
N GLN A 259 5.65 -5.34 3.34
CA GLN A 259 6.98 -5.39 2.77
C GLN A 259 7.80 -6.50 3.44
N SER A 260 8.83 -6.94 2.73
CA SER A 260 9.77 -7.96 3.18
C SER A 260 11.13 -7.74 2.56
N ASN A 261 12.16 -8.36 3.13
CA ASN A 261 13.50 -8.36 2.54
C ASN A 261 14.08 -6.94 2.41
N LEU A 262 13.96 -6.17 3.50
CA LEU A 262 14.54 -4.84 3.60
C LEU A 262 16.08 -4.97 3.63
N ARG A 263 16.75 -4.39 2.63
CA ARG A 263 18.18 -4.61 2.38
C ARG A 263 18.85 -3.41 1.73
N LEU A 264 20.17 -3.39 1.78
CA LEU A 264 20.99 -2.47 0.98
C LEU A 264 21.40 -3.12 -0.33
N VAL A 265 21.32 -2.36 -1.41
CA VAL A 265 21.88 -2.72 -2.71
C VAL A 265 22.85 -1.63 -3.11
N LYS A 266 24.04 -2.02 -3.59
CA LYS A 266 25.03 -1.08 -4.11
C LYS A 266 24.66 -0.70 -5.54
N ASP A 267 24.81 0.57 -5.86
CA ASP A 267 24.50 1.13 -7.17
C ASP A 267 25.47 2.27 -7.53
N ASP A 268 25.30 2.81 -8.73
CA ASP A 268 26.12 3.91 -9.26
C ASP A 268 25.58 5.30 -8.90
N SER A 269 24.66 5.40 -7.94
CA SER A 269 24.13 6.68 -7.49
C SER A 269 25.18 7.49 -6.71
N PRO A 270 24.95 8.81 -6.49
CA PRO A 270 25.83 9.62 -5.64
C PRO A 270 25.99 9.08 -4.21
N GLN A 271 24.98 8.41 -3.67
CA GLN A 271 24.99 7.77 -2.36
C GLN A 271 25.68 6.39 -2.39
N GLY A 272 25.84 5.80 -3.57
CA GLY A 272 26.44 4.47 -3.80
C GLY A 272 25.62 3.29 -3.28
N MET A 273 24.44 3.55 -2.72
CA MET A 273 23.55 2.54 -2.17
C MET A 273 22.10 2.98 -2.12
N THR A 274 21.20 2.01 -2.30
CA THR A 274 19.75 2.16 -2.19
C THR A 274 19.20 1.21 -1.13
N VAL A 275 18.20 1.66 -0.39
CA VAL A 275 17.39 0.84 0.51
C VAL A 275 16.27 0.18 -0.29
N HIS A 276 16.32 -1.13 -0.45
CA HIS A 276 15.35 -1.90 -1.22
C HIS A 276 14.37 -2.64 -0.32
N HIS A 277 13.14 -2.82 -0.78
CA HIS A 277 12.14 -3.69 -0.14
C HIS A 277 11.27 -4.41 -1.16
N ASP A 278 10.86 -5.63 -0.83
CA ASP A 278 10.06 -6.47 -1.72
C ASP A 278 8.60 -6.55 -1.26
N HIS A 279 7.69 -6.71 -2.22
CA HIS A 279 6.33 -7.17 -1.94
C HIS A 279 6.28 -8.69 -1.91
N SER A 280 5.93 -9.26 -0.77
CA SER A 280 5.80 -10.71 -0.67
C SER A 280 4.43 -11.19 -1.14
N ILE A 281 4.37 -11.82 -2.32
CA ILE A 281 3.17 -12.51 -2.82
C ILE A 281 2.66 -13.53 -1.79
N ARG A 282 3.58 -14.25 -1.11
CA ARG A 282 3.24 -15.20 -0.04
C ARG A 282 2.53 -14.49 1.12
N ARG A 283 3.00 -13.31 1.54
CA ARG A 283 2.33 -12.55 2.62
C ARG A 283 1.00 -11.97 2.14
N ALA A 284 0.90 -11.50 0.90
CA ALA A 284 -0.34 -11.00 0.31
C ALA A 284 -1.43 -12.09 0.17
N LEU A 285 -1.04 -13.36 -0.03
CA LEU A 285 -1.94 -14.50 -0.10
C LEU A 285 -2.34 -15.05 1.28
N ASN A 286 -1.80 -14.50 2.35
CA ASN A 286 -2.02 -14.99 3.71
C ASN A 286 -3.46 -14.79 4.18
N ARG A 287 -3.91 -15.63 5.11
CA ARG A 287 -5.26 -15.59 5.69
C ARG A 287 -5.29 -15.45 7.22
N GLY A 288 -4.18 -15.02 7.82
CA GLY A 288 -4.00 -14.78 9.25
C GLY A 288 -3.52 -16.01 10.03
N PHE A 289 -4.20 -17.14 9.86
CA PHE A 289 -3.86 -18.40 10.55
C PHE A 289 -2.56 -19.05 10.06
N ASP A 290 -1.96 -18.52 9.00
CA ASP A 290 -0.69 -19.00 8.45
C ASP A 290 0.53 -18.49 9.24
N PHE A 291 0.36 -17.44 10.05
CA PHE A 291 1.45 -16.86 10.82
C PHE A 291 1.44 -17.30 12.28
N LYS A 292 2.65 -17.41 12.81
CA LYS A 292 2.88 -17.59 14.24
C LYS A 292 3.26 -16.24 14.84
N GLU A 293 2.81 -16.02 16.06
CA GLU A 293 3.28 -14.92 16.88
C GLU A 293 4.80 -15.03 17.08
N GLY A 294 5.49 -13.89 17.05
CA GLY A 294 6.94 -13.84 17.22
C GLY A 294 7.53 -12.49 16.80
N PRO A 295 8.86 -12.38 16.77
CA PRO A 295 9.51 -11.15 16.35
C PRO A 295 9.19 -10.83 14.88
N GLN A 296 8.99 -9.55 14.60
CA GLN A 296 8.86 -9.01 13.24
C GLN A 296 9.99 -8.03 12.97
N THR A 297 10.77 -8.34 11.94
CA THR A 297 11.89 -7.49 11.53
C THR A 297 11.55 -6.64 10.30
N GLU A 298 10.58 -7.07 9.49
CA GLU A 298 10.42 -6.58 8.12
C GLU A 298 9.23 -5.63 7.92
N PHE A 299 8.32 -5.49 8.89
CA PHE A 299 7.23 -4.53 8.78
C PHE A 299 6.74 -4.02 10.13
N VAL A 300 6.39 -2.74 10.16
CA VAL A 300 5.47 -2.10 11.12
C VAL A 300 4.66 -1.11 10.33
N GLU A 301 3.38 -1.41 10.14
CA GLU A 301 2.48 -0.57 9.36
C GLU A 301 1.77 0.43 10.27
N ASP A 302 1.54 1.63 9.75
CA ASP A 302 1.12 2.78 10.55
C ASP A 302 -0.40 2.83 10.81
N HIS A 303 -1.19 1.97 10.15
CA HIS A 303 -2.64 1.89 10.39
C HIS A 303 -3.01 1.62 11.85
N GLY A 304 -2.18 0.83 12.56
CA GLY A 304 -2.40 0.62 13.97
C GLY A 304 -1.45 -0.36 14.65
N PHE A 305 -0.93 0.03 15.82
CA PHE A 305 -0.08 -0.81 16.66
C PHE A 305 -0.02 -0.27 18.10
N LEU A 306 0.39 -1.13 19.03
CA LEU A 306 0.67 -0.75 20.41
C LEU A 306 2.16 -0.47 20.58
N ILE A 307 2.53 0.60 21.28
CA ILE A 307 3.92 0.99 21.55
C ILE A 307 4.10 1.44 23.01
N GLU A 308 5.28 1.24 23.58
CA GLU A 308 5.69 1.92 24.82
C GLU A 308 5.72 3.44 24.62
N THR A 309 5.00 4.18 25.47
CA THR A 309 4.74 5.62 25.29
C THR A 309 6.02 6.45 25.18
N ASP A 310 7.07 6.10 25.94
CA ASP A 310 8.35 6.82 25.93
C ASP A 310 9.16 6.61 24.65
N LYS A 311 8.78 5.64 23.79
CA LYS A 311 9.46 5.35 22.53
C LYS A 311 8.87 6.10 21.34
N ILE A 312 7.67 6.67 21.48
CA ILE A 312 6.93 7.34 20.40
C ILE A 312 7.79 8.44 19.75
N SER A 313 8.40 9.32 20.53
CA SER A 313 9.20 10.44 20.00
C SER A 313 10.44 10.00 19.24
N THR A 314 10.94 8.79 19.48
CA THR A 314 12.08 8.21 18.78
C THR A 314 11.63 7.54 17.49
N VAL A 315 10.63 6.65 17.56
CA VAL A 315 10.17 5.83 16.43
C VAL A 315 9.37 6.64 15.40
N ILE A 316 8.56 7.60 15.86
CA ILE A 316 7.64 8.34 15.00
C ILE A 316 8.29 9.64 14.54
N ASP A 317 8.68 9.69 13.26
CA ASP A 317 9.20 10.88 12.60
C ASP A 317 8.13 11.51 11.68
N PRO A 318 7.53 12.66 12.07
CA PRO A 318 6.50 13.30 11.28
C PRO A 318 6.93 13.73 9.87
N GLN A 319 8.23 13.94 9.64
CA GLN A 319 8.78 14.31 8.32
C GLN A 319 9.02 13.11 7.41
N ALA A 320 9.02 11.89 7.97
CA ALA A 320 9.05 10.63 7.22
C ALA A 320 7.66 10.14 6.78
N SER A 321 6.60 10.93 7.00
CA SER A 321 5.21 10.52 6.76
C SER A 321 4.80 10.61 5.29
N PHE A 322 3.80 9.83 4.91
CA PHE A 322 3.22 9.70 3.56
C PHE A 322 4.09 8.88 2.60
N THR A 323 3.73 7.60 2.46
CA THR A 323 4.22 6.54 1.56
C THR A 323 5.42 5.70 1.96
N LEU A 324 6.31 6.17 2.84
CA LEU A 324 7.52 5.43 3.25
C LEU A 324 7.77 5.46 4.77
N GLU A 325 6.79 5.90 5.56
CA GLU A 325 6.87 6.01 7.02
C GLU A 325 7.28 4.71 7.71
N TYR A 326 6.77 3.58 7.21
CA TYR A 326 7.05 2.26 7.76
C TYR A 326 8.54 1.89 7.63
N LEU A 327 9.23 2.30 6.56
CA LEU A 327 10.67 2.05 6.39
C LEU A 327 11.47 2.78 7.46
N ASP A 328 11.15 4.06 7.66
CA ASP A 328 11.80 4.88 8.68
C ASP A 328 11.59 4.33 10.09
N MET A 329 10.37 3.91 10.40
CA MET A 329 10.04 3.29 11.68
C MET A 329 10.85 2.01 11.89
N ILE A 330 10.87 1.09 10.92
CA ILE A 330 11.61 -0.18 11.03
C ILE A 330 13.11 0.07 11.20
N MET A 331 13.69 0.94 10.39
CA MET A 331 15.13 1.24 10.46
C MET A 331 15.48 1.92 11.80
N THR A 332 14.65 2.84 12.28
CA THR A 332 14.83 3.50 13.59
C THR A 332 14.72 2.50 14.74
N ILE A 333 13.78 1.55 14.68
CA ILE A 333 13.64 0.47 15.67
C ILE A 333 14.90 -0.39 15.70
N ARG A 334 15.42 -0.79 14.53
CA ARG A 334 16.65 -1.59 14.42
C ARG A 334 17.88 -0.84 14.96
N ALA A 335 18.01 0.45 14.61
CA ALA A 335 19.09 1.31 15.07
C ALA A 335 19.14 1.42 16.61
N ASN A 336 17.98 1.40 17.25
CA ASN A 336 17.86 1.42 18.71
C ASN A 336 17.90 0.02 19.36
N LYS A 337 18.15 -1.04 18.59
CA LYS A 337 18.17 -2.45 19.05
C LYS A 337 16.87 -2.86 19.75
N TRP A 338 15.76 -2.31 19.28
CA TRP A 338 14.42 -2.66 19.75
C TRP A 338 13.76 -3.68 18.82
N ASN A 339 12.75 -4.35 19.33
CA ASN A 339 12.02 -5.38 18.59
C ASN A 339 10.52 -5.13 18.59
N VAL A 340 9.89 -5.61 17.52
CA VAL A 340 8.45 -5.61 17.31
C VAL A 340 7.94 -7.03 17.52
N LEU A 341 6.92 -7.18 18.34
CA LEU A 341 6.17 -8.41 18.47
C LEU A 341 5.04 -8.40 17.44
N PHE A 342 5.00 -9.37 16.54
CA PHE A 342 3.84 -9.59 15.69
C PHE A 342 2.84 -10.50 16.38
N VAL A 343 1.61 -10.00 16.56
CA VAL A 343 0.50 -10.65 17.26
C VAL A 343 -0.61 -10.95 16.25
N PRO A 344 -0.54 -12.08 15.52
CA PRO A 344 -1.50 -12.38 14.45
C PRO A 344 -2.93 -12.63 14.94
N THR A 345 -3.09 -12.88 16.24
CA THR A 345 -4.40 -12.99 16.88
C THR A 345 -5.08 -11.63 17.12
N ALA A 346 -4.32 -10.53 17.15
CA ALA A 346 -4.91 -9.19 17.08
C ALA A 346 -5.07 -8.81 15.62
N ARG A 347 -6.30 -8.54 15.16
CA ARG A 347 -6.59 -8.29 13.75
C ARG A 347 -7.18 -6.90 13.53
N LEU A 348 -6.63 -6.19 12.56
CA LEU A 348 -7.01 -4.83 12.20
C LEU A 348 -7.34 -4.76 10.71
N GLU A 349 -8.43 -4.11 10.35
CA GLU A 349 -8.92 -3.90 8.99
C GLU A 349 -8.57 -2.47 8.56
N PHE A 350 -7.75 -2.32 7.53
CA PHE A 350 -7.61 -1.08 6.79
C PHE A 350 -8.86 -0.85 5.93
N ARG A 351 -9.57 0.24 6.20
CA ARG A 351 -10.85 0.56 5.60
C ARG A 351 -11.06 2.06 5.46
N ILE A 352 -11.45 2.48 4.25
CA ILE A 352 -11.90 3.84 3.95
C ILE A 352 -13.30 3.69 3.33
N THR A 353 -14.32 3.68 4.19
CA THR A 353 -15.73 3.47 3.80
C THR A 353 -16.55 4.74 3.86
N GLU A 354 -16.14 5.71 4.68
CA GLU A 354 -16.85 6.98 4.85
C GLU A 354 -16.00 8.10 4.24
N PHE A 355 -16.16 8.31 2.95
CA PHE A 355 -15.43 9.33 2.19
C PHE A 355 -16.41 10.27 1.49
N SER A 356 -16.40 11.54 1.88
CA SER A 356 -17.28 12.58 1.36
C SER A 356 -16.51 13.64 0.60
N TRP A 357 -17.23 14.56 -0.04
CA TRP A 357 -16.64 15.73 -0.72
C TRP A 357 -15.68 16.52 0.19
N ARG A 358 -15.90 16.50 1.51
CA ARG A 358 -15.07 17.20 2.50
C ARG A 358 -13.63 16.67 2.54
N ASP A 359 -13.45 15.42 2.15
CA ASP A 359 -12.16 14.72 2.22
C ASP A 359 -11.30 14.99 1.01
N ILE A 360 -11.90 15.29 -0.16
CA ILE A 360 -11.17 15.53 -1.42
C ILE A 360 -10.03 16.54 -1.24
N PRO A 361 -10.24 17.76 -0.71
CA PRO A 361 -9.15 18.73 -0.61
C PRO A 361 -8.00 18.27 0.29
N TYR A 362 -8.32 17.63 1.41
CA TYR A 362 -7.32 17.14 2.34
C TYR A 362 -6.54 15.95 1.74
N PHE A 363 -7.27 14.98 1.20
CA PHE A 363 -6.74 13.76 0.61
C PHE A 363 -5.83 14.04 -0.59
N MET A 364 -6.22 14.97 -1.48
CA MET A 364 -5.42 15.34 -2.65
C MET A 364 -4.08 15.97 -2.30
N TYR A 365 -4.03 16.81 -1.26
CA TYR A 365 -2.74 17.36 -0.80
C TYR A 365 -1.85 16.28 -0.18
N LYS A 366 -2.42 15.45 0.72
CA LYS A 366 -1.64 14.41 1.41
C LYS A 366 -1.07 13.36 0.47
N ARG A 367 -1.81 13.02 -0.58
CA ARG A 367 -1.39 12.10 -1.64
C ARG A 367 -0.83 12.81 -2.88
N SER A 368 -0.36 14.05 -2.72
CA SER A 368 0.31 14.77 -3.80
C SER A 368 1.73 14.24 -4.04
N GLU A 369 2.17 14.31 -5.30
CA GLU A 369 3.55 14.00 -5.70
C GLU A 369 4.56 14.81 -4.88
N SER A 370 4.31 16.12 -4.72
CA SER A 370 5.23 17.01 -3.99
C SER A 370 5.46 16.56 -2.54
N THR A 371 4.41 16.10 -1.84
CA THR A 371 4.53 15.60 -0.46
C THR A 371 5.34 14.31 -0.44
N ALA A 372 4.99 13.33 -1.30
CA ALA A 372 5.63 12.02 -1.31
C ALA A 372 7.12 12.08 -1.69
N HIS A 373 7.49 12.88 -2.69
CA HIS A 373 8.90 13.09 -3.04
C HIS A 373 9.66 13.84 -1.96
N GLY A 374 9.02 14.81 -1.28
CA GLY A 374 9.61 15.49 -0.14
C GLY A 374 9.95 14.52 1.01
N THR A 375 9.07 13.56 1.27
CA THR A 375 9.34 12.47 2.22
C THR A 375 10.51 11.61 1.78
N ARG A 376 10.57 11.22 0.51
CA ARG A 376 11.69 10.45 -0.04
C ARG A 376 13.02 11.20 0.12
N ASP A 377 13.07 12.48 -0.24
CA ASP A 377 14.28 13.30 -0.09
C ASP A 377 14.71 13.45 1.38
N TYR A 378 13.73 13.60 2.27
CA TYR A 378 13.98 13.64 3.71
C TYR A 378 14.64 12.33 4.17
N LEU A 379 14.12 11.18 3.74
CA LEU A 379 14.70 9.87 4.07
C LEU A 379 16.10 9.70 3.48
N MET A 380 16.31 10.14 2.24
CA MET A 380 17.63 10.13 1.61
C MET A 380 18.65 10.94 2.40
N ALA A 381 18.25 12.14 2.86
CA ALA A 381 19.10 12.98 3.71
C ALA A 381 19.31 12.38 5.11
N LYS A 382 18.29 11.73 5.69
CA LYS A 382 18.37 11.15 7.04
C LYS A 382 19.27 9.92 7.08
N TRP A 383 19.11 9.03 6.11
CA TRP A 383 19.75 7.72 6.10
C TRP A 383 20.99 7.67 5.19
N GLN A 384 21.25 8.70 4.40
CA GLN A 384 22.39 8.78 3.48
C GLN A 384 22.42 7.63 2.46
N ALA A 385 21.25 7.22 1.99
CA ALA A 385 21.03 6.19 0.96
C ALA A 385 19.83 6.57 0.10
N ASN A 386 19.73 6.05 -1.14
CA ASN A 386 18.51 6.27 -1.91
C ASN A 386 17.35 5.42 -1.39
N PHE A 387 16.15 5.81 -1.79
CA PHE A 387 14.91 5.11 -1.52
C PHE A 387 14.13 4.94 -2.83
N PRO A 388 13.36 3.85 -2.99
CA PRO A 388 12.65 3.55 -4.22
C PRO A 388 11.56 4.59 -4.49
N ASN A 389 11.36 4.86 -5.76
CA ASN A 389 10.20 5.59 -6.25
C ASN A 389 8.99 4.65 -6.35
N THR A 390 8.24 4.50 -5.27
CA THR A 390 7.13 3.53 -5.24
C THR A 390 5.89 3.95 -6.03
N CYS A 391 5.74 5.24 -6.37
CA CYS A 391 4.51 5.83 -6.92
C CYS A 391 3.23 5.54 -6.10
N PHE A 392 3.36 5.09 -4.83
CA PHE A 392 2.22 4.64 -4.04
C PHE A 392 1.18 5.73 -3.77
N TRP A 393 1.59 6.99 -3.76
CA TRP A 393 0.67 8.12 -3.56
C TRP A 393 -0.33 8.23 -4.71
N THR A 394 0.12 8.12 -5.96
CA THR A 394 -0.75 8.18 -7.16
C THR A 394 -1.66 6.96 -7.20
N TYR A 395 -1.11 5.80 -6.88
CA TYR A 395 -1.86 4.57 -6.74
C TYR A 395 -3.04 4.69 -5.76
N ILE A 396 -2.76 5.06 -4.51
CA ILE A 396 -3.79 5.19 -3.47
C ILE A 396 -4.81 6.27 -3.83
N LYS A 397 -4.34 7.41 -4.36
CA LYS A 397 -5.16 8.54 -4.81
C LYS A 397 -6.27 8.09 -5.76
N TYR A 398 -5.92 7.38 -6.83
CA TYR A 398 -6.89 6.91 -7.81
C TYR A 398 -7.78 5.78 -7.31
N THR A 399 -7.27 4.86 -6.48
CA THR A 399 -8.09 3.74 -5.97
C THR A 399 -9.25 4.16 -5.06
N ILE A 400 -9.12 5.32 -4.41
CA ILE A 400 -10.15 5.85 -3.50
C ILE A 400 -11.06 6.81 -4.25
N VAL A 401 -10.50 7.81 -4.92
CA VAL A 401 -11.30 8.88 -5.52
C VAL A 401 -12.11 8.42 -6.72
N GLU A 402 -11.67 7.38 -7.45
CA GLU A 402 -12.43 6.84 -8.58
C GLU A 402 -13.83 6.30 -8.21
N GLN A 403 -14.06 6.02 -6.93
CA GLN A 403 -15.34 5.49 -6.44
C GLN A 403 -16.38 6.58 -6.17
N HIS A 404 -16.02 7.86 -6.36
CA HIS A 404 -16.80 8.99 -5.88
C HIS A 404 -17.23 9.92 -7.01
N GLU A 405 -18.52 10.24 -6.99
CA GLU A 405 -19.17 11.24 -7.82
C GLU A 405 -20.05 12.13 -6.94
N TYR A 406 -19.99 13.45 -7.16
CA TYR A 406 -20.78 14.42 -6.42
C TYR A 406 -21.53 15.32 -7.43
N VAL A 407 -22.86 15.28 -7.36
CA VAL A 407 -23.78 16.14 -8.12
C VAL A 407 -24.72 16.83 -7.15
N GLU A 408 -25.60 16.08 -6.47
CA GLU A 408 -26.61 16.61 -5.56
C GLU A 408 -26.00 17.42 -4.39
N ALA A 409 -24.91 16.93 -3.82
CA ALA A 409 -24.22 17.59 -2.72
C ALA A 409 -23.68 18.98 -3.09
N LEU A 410 -23.47 19.26 -4.39
CA LEU A 410 -22.90 20.52 -4.86
C LEU A 410 -23.92 21.66 -4.88
N GLU A 411 -25.21 21.36 -5.06
CA GLU A 411 -26.27 22.37 -5.23
C GLU A 411 -26.39 23.31 -4.02
N THR A 412 -26.22 22.76 -2.83
CA THR A 412 -26.32 23.48 -1.55
C THR A 412 -24.96 23.84 -0.96
N MET A 413 -23.87 23.45 -1.65
CA MET A 413 -22.51 23.65 -1.16
C MET A 413 -22.09 25.11 -1.27
N ALA A 414 -21.43 25.62 -0.23
CA ALA A 414 -20.85 26.95 -0.27
C ALA A 414 -19.81 27.05 -1.41
N TRP A 415 -19.80 28.17 -2.11
CA TRP A 415 -18.91 28.39 -3.25
C TRP A 415 -17.43 28.08 -2.97
N LYS A 416 -16.93 28.42 -1.77
CA LYS A 416 -15.53 28.16 -1.39
C LYS A 416 -15.18 26.66 -1.38
N ASP A 417 -16.16 25.81 -1.05
CA ASP A 417 -15.97 24.37 -0.94
C ASP A 417 -16.06 23.74 -2.34
N GLN A 418 -16.94 24.26 -3.20
CA GLN A 418 -16.92 23.95 -4.64
C GLN A 418 -15.57 24.32 -5.27
N ALA A 419 -15.03 25.51 -4.96
CA ALA A 419 -13.72 25.92 -5.42
C ALA A 419 -12.63 24.95 -4.93
N ALA A 420 -12.65 24.55 -3.66
CA ALA A 420 -11.69 23.58 -3.13
C ALA A 420 -11.71 22.23 -3.88
N LEU A 421 -12.89 21.78 -4.33
CA LEU A 421 -13.03 20.59 -5.19
C LEU A 421 -12.41 20.80 -6.57
N VAL A 422 -12.65 21.96 -7.20
CA VAL A 422 -12.05 22.29 -8.51
C VAL A 422 -10.52 22.29 -8.42
N PHE A 423 -9.94 22.99 -7.45
CA PHE A 423 -8.48 22.97 -7.24
C PHE A 423 -7.98 21.55 -6.91
N GLY A 424 -8.73 20.80 -6.09
CA GLY A 424 -8.45 19.40 -5.77
C GLY A 424 -8.42 18.49 -7.00
N PHE A 425 -9.28 18.71 -7.99
CA PHE A 425 -9.25 17.97 -9.25
C PHE A 425 -7.96 18.22 -10.05
N PHE A 426 -7.49 19.47 -10.13
CA PHE A 426 -6.21 19.76 -10.78
C PHE A 426 -5.03 19.15 -10.00
N GLN A 427 -5.11 19.12 -8.67
CA GLN A 427 -4.16 18.41 -7.81
C GLN A 427 -4.18 16.89 -8.03
N MET A 428 -5.38 16.34 -8.29
CA MET A 428 -5.59 14.94 -8.64
C MET A 428 -4.90 14.60 -9.96
N ALA A 429 -5.12 15.41 -11.00
CA ALA A 429 -4.56 15.21 -12.33
C ALA A 429 -3.02 15.19 -12.32
N GLY A 430 -2.39 16.04 -11.49
CA GLY A 430 -0.93 16.05 -11.31
C GLY A 430 -0.32 17.45 -11.14
N PHE A 431 -1.13 18.52 -11.20
CA PHE A 431 -0.64 19.86 -10.92
C PHE A 431 -0.42 20.07 -9.42
N ASN A 432 0.54 20.91 -9.05
CA ASN A 432 0.94 21.09 -7.66
C ASN A 432 1.30 22.55 -7.30
N ARG A 433 1.24 23.46 -8.27
CA ARG A 433 1.45 24.90 -8.12
C ARG A 433 0.32 25.68 -8.78
N TYR A 434 0.00 26.81 -8.18
CA TYR A 434 -1.08 27.68 -8.64
C TYR A 434 -0.61 29.13 -8.67
N SER A 435 -0.73 29.77 -9.82
CA SER A 435 -0.55 31.21 -9.97
C SER A 435 -1.92 31.89 -9.98
N LEU A 436 -2.21 32.61 -8.89
CA LEU A 436 -3.53 33.17 -8.59
C LEU A 436 -3.81 34.52 -9.27
N LYS A 437 -2.84 35.05 -10.04
CA LYS A 437 -2.93 36.26 -10.87
C LYS A 437 -1.96 36.11 -12.05
N PRO A 438 -2.38 35.53 -13.19
CA PRO A 438 -1.48 35.33 -14.32
C PRO A 438 -0.92 36.68 -14.83
N GLY A 439 0.40 36.88 -14.74
CA GLY A 439 1.08 38.12 -15.12
C GLY A 439 2.49 38.25 -14.49
N LYS A 440 3.33 39.16 -15.01
CA LYS A 440 4.72 39.33 -14.51
C LYS A 440 4.72 39.62 -13.00
N SER A 441 5.37 38.73 -12.23
CA SER A 441 5.57 38.71 -10.78
C SER A 441 4.52 38.01 -9.88
N SER A 442 3.67 37.12 -10.38
CA SER A 442 2.83 36.31 -9.49
C SER A 442 3.63 35.18 -8.83
N LYS A 443 3.70 35.22 -7.50
CA LYS A 443 4.26 34.12 -6.70
C LYS A 443 3.34 32.89 -6.81
N GLU A 444 3.87 31.79 -7.32
CA GLU A 444 3.20 30.49 -7.27
C GLU A 444 3.02 30.03 -5.81
N VAL A 445 1.91 29.36 -5.54
CA VAL A 445 1.60 28.80 -4.22
C VAL A 445 1.24 27.32 -4.31
N ASP A 446 1.42 26.58 -3.22
CA ASP A 446 0.99 25.19 -3.11
C ASP A 446 -0.54 25.09 -2.90
N PHE A 447 -1.09 23.88 -3.02
CA PHE A 447 -2.53 23.67 -2.85
C PHE A 447 -3.02 24.01 -1.43
N LEU A 448 -2.21 23.81 -0.38
CA LEU A 448 -2.64 24.17 0.98
C LEU A 448 -2.75 25.66 1.18
N ASP A 449 -1.83 26.43 0.61
CA ASP A 449 -1.89 27.89 0.61
C ASP A 449 -3.17 28.37 -0.09
N VAL A 450 -3.62 27.67 -1.14
CA VAL A 450 -4.94 27.92 -1.77
C VAL A 450 -6.06 27.63 -0.78
N LEU A 451 -6.09 26.46 -0.14
CA LEU A 451 -7.14 26.09 0.82
C LEU A 451 -7.23 27.09 1.98
N GLN A 452 -6.09 27.52 2.52
CA GLN A 452 -6.04 28.53 3.58
C GLN A 452 -6.55 29.90 3.12
N ARG A 453 -6.29 30.29 1.87
CA ARG A 453 -6.81 31.54 1.29
C ARG A 453 -8.32 31.47 1.08
N LEU A 454 -8.83 30.36 0.56
CA LEU A 454 -10.27 30.13 0.38
C LEU A 454 -11.01 30.20 1.74
N ASP A 455 -10.45 29.59 2.79
CA ASP A 455 -11.02 29.66 4.14
C ASP A 455 -11.01 31.08 4.73
N ARG A 456 -10.08 31.94 4.30
CA ARG A 456 -10.03 33.38 4.62
C ARG A 456 -10.89 34.25 3.70
N GLY A 457 -11.68 33.65 2.80
CA GLY A 457 -12.63 34.35 1.93
C GLY A 457 -12.05 34.89 0.62
N TRP A 458 -10.82 34.50 0.26
CA TRP A 458 -10.25 34.83 -1.05
C TRP A 458 -11.03 34.12 -2.18
N ALA A 459 -11.09 34.76 -3.36
CA ALA A 459 -11.59 34.18 -4.58
C ALA A 459 -10.74 34.61 -5.79
N PRO A 460 -10.64 33.78 -6.85
CA PRO A 460 -9.98 34.18 -8.09
C PRO A 460 -10.68 35.40 -8.72
N GLY A 461 -9.88 36.40 -9.10
CA GLY A 461 -10.36 37.57 -9.86
C GLY A 461 -10.31 37.37 -11.38
N GLY A 462 -9.85 36.20 -11.83
CA GLY A 462 -9.67 35.83 -13.23
C GLY A 462 -9.19 34.38 -13.33
N ALA A 463 -8.67 34.01 -14.50
CA ALA A 463 -8.16 32.68 -14.74
C ALA A 463 -6.98 32.35 -13.80
N VAL A 464 -6.86 31.09 -13.41
CA VAL A 464 -5.81 30.54 -12.58
C VAL A 464 -4.94 29.64 -13.45
N LEU A 465 -3.62 29.86 -13.41
CA LEU A 465 -2.66 28.96 -14.02
C LEU A 465 -2.35 27.84 -13.01
N ALA A 466 -2.70 26.61 -13.37
CA ALA A 466 -2.27 25.40 -12.67
C ALA A 466 -1.02 24.87 -13.36
N SER A 467 0.07 24.74 -12.61
CA SER A 467 1.35 24.23 -13.10
C SER A 467 1.79 23.04 -12.26
N ARG A 468 2.58 22.18 -12.89
CA ARG A 468 3.40 21.21 -12.18
C ARG A 468 4.81 21.77 -12.14
N THR A 469 5.32 21.97 -10.93
CA THR A 469 6.69 22.41 -10.69
C THR A 469 7.33 21.41 -9.74
N LEU A 470 8.44 20.83 -10.17
CA LEU A 470 9.09 19.70 -9.50
C LEU A 470 10.28 20.12 -8.64
N TRP A 471 10.47 21.43 -8.48
CA TRP A 471 11.50 21.99 -7.61
C TRP A 471 11.27 21.59 -6.14
N ARG A 472 12.32 21.04 -5.53
CA ARG A 472 12.35 20.57 -4.14
C ARG A 472 13.52 21.22 -3.41
N PRO A 473 13.29 21.83 -2.23
CA PRO A 473 14.36 22.44 -1.46
C PRO A 473 15.30 21.37 -0.91
N THR A 474 16.59 21.70 -0.79
CA THR A 474 17.56 20.83 -0.14
C THR A 474 17.19 20.61 1.33
N ILE A 475 17.16 19.35 1.75
CA ILE A 475 16.96 18.98 3.14
C ILE A 475 18.27 19.19 3.90
N THR A 476 18.28 20.14 4.83
CA THR A 476 19.47 20.52 5.61
C THR A 476 19.43 20.03 7.06
N LYS A 477 18.27 19.53 7.52
CA LYS A 477 18.06 19.06 8.88
C LYS A 477 17.18 17.83 8.87
N THR A 478 17.63 16.79 9.54
CA THR A 478 16.89 15.56 9.76
C THR A 478 16.96 15.17 11.23
N ARG A 479 16.08 14.27 11.65
CA ARG A 479 16.30 13.52 12.88
C ARG A 479 17.51 12.59 12.73
N PRO A 480 18.17 12.21 13.83
CA PRO A 480 19.28 11.26 13.77
C PRO A 480 18.84 9.90 13.23
N SER A 481 19.76 9.23 12.52
CA SER A 481 19.64 7.83 12.08
C SER A 481 19.88 6.82 13.21
N TYR A 482 20.55 7.26 14.28
CA TYR A 482 20.98 6.44 15.43
C TYR A 482 21.97 5.31 15.08
N VAL A 483 22.59 5.37 13.90
CA VAL A 483 23.68 4.49 13.44
C VAL A 483 24.69 5.31 12.66
N ASP A 484 25.94 4.86 12.69
CA ASP A 484 27.02 5.46 11.89
C ASP A 484 26.98 4.89 10.46
N HIS A 485 26.66 3.60 10.32
CA HIS A 485 26.54 2.92 9.03
C HIS A 485 25.26 2.09 8.90
N LEU A 486 24.63 2.13 7.72
CA LEU A 486 23.37 1.40 7.48
C LEU A 486 23.52 -0.12 7.50
N ASP A 487 24.70 -0.66 7.22
CA ASP A 487 24.97 -2.09 7.24
C ASP A 487 24.96 -2.70 8.66
N GLU A 488 24.93 -1.86 9.70
CA GLU A 488 24.65 -2.27 11.08
C GLU A 488 23.21 -2.78 11.26
N ILE A 489 22.27 -2.31 10.43
CA ILE A 489 20.83 -2.57 10.57
C ILE A 489 20.18 -3.20 9.34
N LEU A 490 20.82 -3.10 8.17
CA LEU A 490 20.34 -3.64 6.91
C LEU A 490 21.37 -4.58 6.28
N PRO A 491 21.01 -5.83 5.92
CA PRO A 491 21.92 -6.71 5.19
C PRO A 491 22.13 -6.21 3.76
N TYR A 492 23.30 -6.47 3.19
CA TYR A 492 23.51 -6.33 1.74
C TYR A 492 22.80 -7.45 1.00
N GLY A 493 22.11 -7.11 -0.09
CA GLY A 493 21.49 -8.07 -0.98
C GLY A 493 21.75 -7.79 -2.45
N LYS A 494 21.14 -8.62 -3.30
CA LYS A 494 21.13 -8.43 -4.74
C LYS A 494 19.89 -7.65 -5.15
N ASP A 495 20.00 -6.99 -6.29
CA ASP A 495 18.84 -6.43 -6.97
C ASP A 495 17.82 -7.54 -7.33
N ALA A 496 16.54 -7.30 -7.06
CA ALA A 496 15.46 -8.26 -7.27
C ALA A 496 14.38 -7.65 -8.17
N LYS A 497 14.01 -8.38 -9.24
CA LYS A 497 13.10 -7.89 -10.30
C LYS A 497 11.61 -7.73 -9.91
N LEU A 498 11.26 -7.82 -8.63
CA LEU A 498 9.86 -7.78 -8.12
C LEU A 498 9.61 -6.55 -7.24
N GLU A 499 10.39 -5.49 -7.48
CA GLU A 499 10.37 -4.28 -6.69
C GLU A 499 9.36 -3.24 -7.22
N ALA A 500 8.87 -2.42 -6.29
CA ALA A 500 8.08 -1.24 -6.59
C ALA A 500 9.01 -0.03 -6.73
N ASP A 501 9.78 0.04 -7.82
CA ASP A 501 10.62 1.18 -8.13
C ASP A 501 10.38 1.66 -9.57
N PHE A 502 9.77 2.83 -9.71
CA PHE A 502 9.47 3.44 -10.98
C PHE A 502 10.65 4.28 -11.45
N GLU A 503 11.19 3.91 -12.62
CA GLU A 503 12.32 4.60 -13.26
C GLU A 503 12.11 6.12 -13.36
N HIS A 504 10.91 6.54 -13.76
CA HIS A 504 10.57 7.94 -13.89
C HIS A 504 9.99 8.47 -12.59
N GLU A 505 10.61 9.54 -12.11
CA GLU A 505 10.24 10.19 -10.85
C GLU A 505 8.75 10.57 -10.81
N TYR A 506 8.17 10.91 -11.96
CA TYR A 506 6.79 11.35 -12.03
C TYR A 506 6.05 10.66 -13.16
N LEU A 507 4.77 10.36 -12.91
CA LEU A 507 3.94 9.74 -13.92
C LEU A 507 3.41 10.78 -14.91
N PRO A 508 3.42 10.48 -16.21
CA PRO A 508 2.83 11.33 -17.23
C PRO A 508 1.29 11.27 -17.15
N PHE A 509 0.64 12.37 -17.51
CA PHE A 509 -0.82 12.48 -17.50
C PHE A 509 -1.33 13.41 -18.61
N SER A 510 -2.64 13.38 -18.85
CA SER A 510 -3.28 14.28 -19.80
C SER A 510 -4.64 14.75 -19.31
N LEU A 511 -5.06 15.91 -19.80
CA LEU A 511 -6.36 16.52 -19.57
C LEU A 511 -6.96 16.98 -20.89
N ALA A 512 -8.28 16.96 -20.97
CA ALA A 512 -9.00 17.69 -22.00
C ALA A 512 -9.92 18.73 -21.37
N LYS A 513 -10.14 19.80 -22.12
CA LYS A 513 -11.13 20.84 -21.83
C LYS A 513 -12.09 20.90 -23.00
N LEU A 514 -13.37 20.72 -22.71
CA LEU A 514 -14.46 20.97 -23.66
C LEU A 514 -15.28 22.17 -23.18
N THR A 515 -15.46 23.17 -24.04
CA THR A 515 -16.26 24.37 -23.77
C THR A 515 -17.52 24.35 -24.63
N LEU A 516 -18.67 24.46 -23.97
CA LEU A 516 -20.00 24.52 -24.55
C LEU A 516 -20.63 25.89 -24.26
N PRO A 517 -21.57 26.37 -25.08
CA PRO A 517 -22.24 27.66 -24.85
C PRO A 517 -23.15 27.67 -23.61
N SER A 518 -23.59 26.50 -23.12
CA SER A 518 -24.34 26.37 -21.87
C SER A 518 -24.32 24.92 -21.39
N CYS A 519 -24.64 24.68 -20.12
CA CYS A 519 -24.72 23.30 -19.61
C CYS A 519 -25.96 22.56 -20.13
N ALA A 520 -26.97 23.27 -20.64
CA ALA A 520 -28.12 22.66 -21.31
C ALA A 520 -27.75 22.06 -22.68
N ALA A 521 -26.64 22.49 -23.28
CA ALA A 521 -26.11 21.92 -24.53
C ALA A 521 -25.26 20.65 -24.29
N MET A 522 -25.10 20.21 -23.04
CA MET A 522 -24.32 19.02 -22.72
C MET A 522 -25.17 17.75 -22.87
N SER A 523 -24.76 16.88 -23.78
CA SER A 523 -25.32 15.53 -23.90
C SER A 523 -24.95 14.64 -22.70
N ASP A 524 -25.72 13.59 -22.46
CA ASP A 524 -25.41 12.59 -21.44
C ASP A 524 -24.07 11.88 -21.72
N GLU A 525 -23.72 11.66 -22.99
CA GLU A 525 -22.47 11.03 -23.42
C GLU A 525 -21.25 11.87 -23.00
N VAL A 526 -21.24 13.16 -23.33
CA VAL A 526 -20.23 14.12 -22.87
C VAL A 526 -20.19 14.19 -21.34
N SER A 527 -21.35 14.32 -20.68
CA SER A 527 -21.42 14.38 -19.22
C SER A 527 -20.78 13.14 -18.57
N SER A 528 -20.92 11.96 -19.17
CA SER A 528 -20.38 10.69 -18.66
C SER A 528 -18.85 10.61 -18.68
N VAL A 529 -18.16 11.43 -19.48
CA VAL A 529 -16.70 11.47 -19.55
C VAL A 529 -16.09 12.64 -18.77
N CYS A 530 -16.89 13.61 -18.34
CA CYS A 530 -16.41 14.74 -17.55
C CYS A 530 -15.97 14.29 -16.14
N GLY A 531 -14.81 14.78 -15.71
CA GLY A 531 -14.34 14.77 -14.33
C GLY A 531 -14.78 16.01 -13.55
N LEU A 532 -14.92 17.15 -14.21
CA LEU A 532 -15.62 18.32 -13.69
C LEU A 532 -16.59 18.87 -14.74
N ILE A 533 -17.72 19.41 -14.28
CA ILE A 533 -18.56 20.31 -15.06
C ILE A 533 -18.68 21.62 -14.29
N ILE A 534 -18.23 22.71 -14.90
CA ILE A 534 -18.28 24.06 -14.35
C ILE A 534 -19.27 24.86 -15.19
N GLU A 535 -20.32 25.36 -14.55
CA GLU A 535 -21.22 26.36 -15.12
C GLU A 535 -20.64 27.74 -14.84
N GLU A 536 -20.28 28.47 -15.89
CA GLU A 536 -19.95 29.89 -15.84
C GLU A 536 -21.18 30.71 -16.30
N ARG A 537 -21.01 32.03 -16.42
CA ARG A 537 -22.11 32.93 -16.81
C ARG A 537 -22.61 32.67 -18.24
N ASP A 538 -21.68 32.48 -19.18
CA ASP A 538 -21.96 32.43 -20.62
C ASP A 538 -21.44 31.15 -21.28
N ASP A 539 -20.87 30.22 -20.50
CA ASP A 539 -20.34 28.95 -20.98
C ASP A 539 -20.50 27.83 -19.94
N CYS A 540 -20.27 26.60 -20.41
CA CYS A 540 -20.15 25.42 -19.58
C CYS A 540 -18.88 24.67 -19.96
N VAL A 541 -18.05 24.40 -18.97
CA VAL A 541 -16.73 23.79 -19.17
C VAL A 541 -16.71 22.39 -18.58
N CYS A 542 -16.46 21.40 -19.42
CA CYS A 542 -16.16 20.03 -19.04
C CYS A 542 -14.65 19.81 -19.01
N TRP A 543 -14.12 19.40 -17.86
CA TRP A 543 -12.73 18.94 -17.74
C TRP A 543 -12.69 17.42 -17.67
N ILE A 544 -11.82 16.80 -18.45
CA ILE A 544 -11.70 15.35 -18.56
C ILE A 544 -10.30 14.96 -18.10
N ASN A 545 -10.21 14.09 -17.09
CA ASN A 545 -8.94 13.55 -16.60
C ASN A 545 -8.60 12.23 -17.29
N MET A 546 -7.42 12.16 -17.91
CA MET A 546 -6.93 11.02 -18.69
C MET A 546 -5.50 10.68 -18.26
N PRO A 547 -5.31 10.04 -17.09
CA PRO A 547 -4.02 9.48 -16.74
C PRO A 547 -3.58 8.45 -17.79
N THR A 548 -2.27 8.23 -17.92
CA THR A 548 -1.71 7.25 -18.86
C THR A 548 -1.98 5.79 -18.46
N PHE A 549 -2.52 5.58 -17.26
CA PHE A 549 -3.04 4.34 -16.69
C PHE A 549 -4.57 4.47 -16.48
N LYS A 550 -5.27 3.47 -15.96
CA LYS A 550 -6.75 3.40 -15.92
C LYS A 550 -7.42 3.35 -17.30
N SER A 551 -6.83 2.64 -18.25
CA SER A 551 -7.36 2.36 -19.58
C SER A 551 -8.64 1.52 -19.61
N ASN A 552 -9.01 0.91 -18.48
CA ASN A 552 -10.12 -0.06 -18.37
C ASN A 552 -10.05 -1.20 -19.42
N SER A 553 -8.83 -1.59 -19.81
CA SER A 553 -8.63 -2.64 -20.82
C SER A 553 -9.22 -3.99 -20.40
N LEU A 554 -9.54 -4.83 -21.38
CA LEU A 554 -10.02 -6.21 -21.12
C LEU A 554 -9.04 -7.00 -20.24
N PHE A 555 -7.73 -6.81 -20.45
CA PHE A 555 -6.68 -7.42 -19.66
C PHE A 555 -6.77 -7.00 -18.18
N ILE A 556 -6.86 -5.70 -17.89
CA ILE A 556 -6.95 -5.20 -16.51
C ILE A 556 -8.23 -5.69 -15.82
N ARG A 557 -9.37 -5.71 -16.53
CA ARG A 557 -10.63 -6.28 -16.02
C ARG A 557 -10.50 -7.78 -15.71
N ALA A 558 -9.82 -8.55 -16.56
CA ALA A 558 -9.55 -9.96 -16.30
C ALA A 558 -8.63 -10.15 -15.09
N MET A 559 -7.58 -9.35 -14.98
CA MET A 559 -6.66 -9.36 -13.83
C MET A 559 -7.36 -8.99 -12.51
N ALA A 560 -8.31 -8.04 -12.54
CA ALA A 560 -9.09 -7.67 -11.37
C ALA A 560 -9.98 -8.82 -10.89
N LYS A 561 -10.65 -9.52 -11.82
CA LYS A 561 -11.43 -10.73 -11.52
C LYS A 561 -10.55 -11.85 -10.96
N PHE A 562 -9.37 -12.06 -11.54
CA PHE A 562 -8.41 -13.05 -11.05
C PHE A 562 -7.91 -12.71 -9.64
N ALA A 563 -7.49 -11.46 -9.39
CA ALA A 563 -7.05 -10.99 -8.09
C ALA A 563 -8.12 -11.19 -7.02
N ALA A 564 -9.38 -10.87 -7.33
CA ALA A 564 -10.52 -11.12 -6.45
C ALA A 564 -10.65 -12.62 -6.12
N LEU A 565 -10.58 -13.49 -7.14
CA LEU A 565 -10.70 -14.96 -7.00
C LEU A 565 -9.61 -15.55 -6.08
N VAL A 566 -8.35 -15.13 -6.21
CA VAL A 566 -7.23 -15.61 -5.37
C VAL A 566 -7.07 -14.86 -4.06
N LYS A 567 -7.99 -13.93 -3.81
CA LYS A 567 -8.06 -13.08 -2.63
C LYS A 567 -6.86 -12.15 -2.43
N ILE A 568 -6.31 -11.62 -3.51
CA ILE A 568 -5.40 -10.46 -3.48
C ILE A 568 -6.24 -9.17 -3.56
N PRO A 569 -5.83 -8.05 -2.94
CA PRO A 569 -6.53 -6.77 -3.09
C PRO A 569 -6.64 -6.33 -4.55
N SER A 570 -7.84 -5.88 -4.97
CA SER A 570 -8.10 -5.45 -6.36
C SER A 570 -7.21 -4.28 -6.77
N ARG A 571 -6.82 -3.45 -5.80
CA ARG A 571 -5.90 -2.33 -5.99
C ARG A 571 -4.55 -2.77 -6.60
N ALA A 572 -4.08 -4.00 -6.42
CA ALA A 572 -2.86 -4.49 -7.10
C ALA A 572 -2.91 -4.33 -8.64
N THR A 573 -4.12 -4.31 -9.24
CA THR A 573 -4.29 -4.10 -10.69
C THR A 573 -4.01 -2.67 -11.14
N THR A 574 -4.36 -1.66 -10.33
CA THR A 574 -3.99 -0.27 -10.61
C THR A 574 -2.47 -0.11 -10.61
N PHE A 575 -1.79 -0.70 -9.63
CA PHE A 575 -0.33 -0.66 -9.55
C PHE A 575 0.33 -1.34 -10.76
N LEU A 576 -0.18 -2.51 -11.16
CA LEU A 576 0.26 -3.19 -12.37
C LEU A 576 0.07 -2.30 -13.62
N GLU A 577 -1.08 -1.65 -13.75
CA GLU A 577 -1.34 -0.78 -14.89
C GLU A 577 -0.43 0.45 -14.92
N MET A 578 -0.17 1.08 -13.76
CA MET A 578 0.81 2.16 -13.65
C MET A 578 2.19 1.69 -14.07
N THR A 579 2.62 0.50 -13.62
CA THR A 579 3.93 -0.08 -13.97
C THR A 579 4.05 -0.33 -15.47
N LEU A 580 3.00 -0.87 -16.10
CA LEU A 580 2.98 -1.15 -17.53
C LEU A 580 2.95 0.10 -18.42
N ASN A 581 2.49 1.24 -17.88
CA ASN A 581 2.32 2.49 -18.63
C ASN A 581 3.23 3.62 -18.15
N SER A 582 4.12 3.39 -17.17
CA SER A 582 4.96 4.43 -16.58
C SER A 582 5.86 5.14 -17.59
N ALA A 583 6.28 4.42 -18.63
CA ALA A 583 7.12 4.92 -19.72
C ALA A 583 6.34 5.51 -20.91
N ARG A 584 5.00 5.59 -20.84
CA ARG A 584 4.18 6.12 -21.94
C ARG A 584 3.92 7.61 -21.76
N ASN A 585 4.37 8.44 -22.69
CA ASN A 585 4.08 9.89 -22.68
C ASN A 585 2.58 10.20 -22.72
N GLY A 586 2.19 11.31 -22.10
CA GLY A 586 0.80 11.81 -22.12
C GLY A 586 0.38 12.23 -23.53
N SER A 587 1.26 12.90 -24.27
CA SER A 587 1.02 13.30 -25.66
C SER A 587 0.71 12.11 -26.56
N ASP A 588 1.47 11.02 -26.43
CA ASP A 588 1.23 9.77 -27.16
C ASP A 588 -0.04 9.05 -26.68
N HIS A 589 -0.42 9.24 -25.42
CA HIS A 589 -1.64 8.68 -24.86
C HIS A 589 -2.90 9.29 -25.49
N VAL A 590 -2.93 10.61 -25.66
CA VAL A 590 -4.09 11.33 -26.22
C VAL A 590 -4.03 11.56 -27.73
N GLN A 591 -2.99 11.06 -28.42
CA GLN A 591 -2.83 11.23 -29.87
C GLN A 591 -4.10 10.90 -30.68
N PRO A 592 -4.89 9.85 -30.38
CA PRO A 592 -6.13 9.56 -31.11
C PRO A 592 -7.21 10.65 -31.01
N LEU A 593 -7.16 11.51 -29.99
CA LEU A 593 -8.13 12.60 -29.78
C LEU A 593 -7.71 13.91 -30.45
N ARG A 594 -6.47 14.02 -30.93
CA ARG A 594 -5.95 15.23 -31.58
C ARG A 594 -6.77 15.64 -32.81
N VAL A 595 -7.43 14.68 -33.47
CA VAL A 595 -8.34 14.95 -34.60
C VAL A 595 -9.57 15.78 -34.22
N HIS A 596 -9.91 15.84 -32.93
CA HIS A 596 -11.03 16.62 -32.41
C HIS A 596 -10.60 18.00 -31.87
N GLU A 597 -9.31 18.34 -31.88
CA GLU A 597 -8.86 19.65 -31.38
C GLU A 597 -9.43 20.79 -32.21
N ALA A 598 -10.09 21.71 -31.52
CA ALA A 598 -10.75 22.88 -32.07
C ALA A 598 -10.84 23.97 -30.97
N ASP A 599 -11.45 25.11 -31.28
CA ASP A 599 -11.63 26.18 -30.28
C ASP A 599 -12.41 25.70 -29.04
N SER A 600 -13.36 24.78 -29.22
CA SER A 600 -14.17 24.20 -28.14
C SER A 600 -13.51 23.03 -27.43
N PHE A 601 -12.57 22.30 -28.03
CA PHE A 601 -11.93 21.12 -27.44
C PHE A 601 -10.40 21.23 -27.47
N GLN A 602 -9.79 21.28 -26.29
CA GLN A 602 -8.37 21.51 -26.11
C GLN A 602 -7.72 20.37 -25.31
N LEU A 603 -6.59 19.86 -25.77
CA LEU A 603 -5.81 18.84 -25.05
C LEU A 603 -4.60 19.47 -24.36
N SER A 604 -4.33 19.00 -23.15
CA SER A 604 -3.11 19.31 -22.38
C SER A 604 -2.47 18.00 -21.95
N ALA A 605 -1.15 17.88 -22.11
CA ALA A 605 -0.39 16.71 -21.69
C ALA A 605 0.84 17.14 -20.89
N CYS A 606 1.27 16.27 -19.99
CA CYS A 606 2.52 16.38 -19.24
C CYS A 606 3.31 15.10 -19.47
N ASP A 607 4.39 15.20 -20.26
CA ASP A 607 5.19 14.07 -20.69
C ASP A 607 6.29 13.69 -19.69
N ILE A 608 6.94 12.56 -19.94
CA ILE A 608 8.10 12.13 -19.16
C ILE A 608 9.23 13.14 -19.41
N TYR A 609 10.00 13.45 -18.36
CA TYR A 609 11.06 14.47 -18.38
C TYR A 609 10.61 15.89 -18.72
N GLN A 610 9.30 16.16 -18.72
CA GLN A 610 8.78 17.51 -18.75
C GLN A 610 8.62 17.99 -17.30
N PRO A 611 9.60 18.74 -16.74
CA PRO A 611 9.54 19.17 -15.35
C PRO A 611 8.42 20.19 -15.13
N ASP A 612 8.11 20.96 -16.17
CA ASP A 612 7.15 22.06 -16.15
C ASP A 612 6.08 21.86 -17.23
N CYS A 613 4.83 21.72 -16.79
CA CYS A 613 3.65 21.67 -17.63
C CYS A 613 2.55 22.49 -16.96
N SER A 614 1.69 23.12 -17.74
CA SER A 614 0.68 24.02 -17.18
C SER A 614 -0.60 24.04 -18.01
N THR A 615 -1.72 24.28 -17.35
CA THR A 615 -2.99 24.60 -17.96
C THR A 615 -3.66 25.76 -17.23
N THR A 616 -4.69 26.34 -17.85
CA THR A 616 -5.42 27.46 -17.26
C THR A 616 -6.88 27.09 -17.07
N PHE A 617 -7.43 27.39 -15.90
CA PHE A 617 -8.85 27.21 -15.61
C PHE A 617 -9.44 28.45 -14.93
N SER A 618 -10.76 28.58 -14.99
CA SER A 618 -11.51 29.65 -14.32
C SER A 618 -12.49 29.04 -13.33
N PHE A 619 -12.64 29.71 -12.19
CA PHE A 619 -13.71 29.45 -11.22
C PHE A 619 -13.93 30.73 -10.41
N SER A 620 -14.66 31.66 -11.01
CA SER A 620 -15.04 32.94 -10.41
C SER A 620 -16.12 32.76 -9.32
N LYS A 621 -16.45 33.82 -8.58
CA LYS A 621 -17.55 33.79 -7.59
C LYS A 621 -18.93 33.53 -8.20
N SER A 622 -19.10 33.78 -9.49
CA SER A 622 -20.35 33.48 -10.22
C SER A 622 -20.40 32.05 -10.75
N SER A 623 -19.27 31.34 -10.80
CA SER A 623 -19.19 29.97 -11.29
C SER A 623 -19.85 29.00 -10.30
N LYS A 624 -20.40 27.91 -10.83
CA LYS A 624 -20.94 26.80 -10.05
C LYS A 624 -20.35 25.48 -10.53
N LEU A 625 -19.94 24.65 -9.59
CA LEU A 625 -19.57 23.27 -9.87
C LEU A 625 -20.85 22.44 -9.96
N LYS A 626 -21.06 21.76 -11.10
CA LYS A 626 -22.22 20.90 -11.36
C LYS A 626 -21.92 19.42 -11.20
N LEU A 627 -20.67 19.04 -11.44
CA LEU A 627 -20.19 17.67 -11.31
C LEU A 627 -18.76 17.67 -10.79
N PHE A 628 -18.50 16.79 -9.83
CA PHE A 628 -17.17 16.26 -9.57
C PHE A 628 -17.23 14.75 -9.76
N ARG A 629 -16.32 14.18 -10.55
CA ARG A 629 -16.15 12.74 -10.72
C ARG A 629 -14.67 12.41 -10.63
N GLY A 630 -14.36 11.48 -9.72
CA GLY A 630 -12.99 11.01 -9.53
C GLY A 630 -12.55 9.94 -10.53
N ALA A 631 -13.49 9.21 -11.13
CA ALA A 631 -13.20 8.18 -12.12
C ALA A 631 -12.67 8.83 -13.42
N PRO A 632 -11.47 8.45 -13.91
CA PRO A 632 -10.97 8.94 -15.18
C PRO A 632 -11.73 8.31 -16.35
N ALA A 633 -11.81 9.05 -17.47
CA ALA A 633 -12.38 8.55 -18.71
C ALA A 633 -11.30 7.88 -19.56
N THR A 634 -11.67 6.86 -20.34
CA THR A 634 -10.74 6.29 -21.33
C THR A 634 -10.73 7.10 -22.62
N ILE A 635 -9.63 7.05 -23.37
CA ILE A 635 -9.53 7.66 -24.71
C ILE A 635 -10.67 7.23 -25.62
N ARG A 636 -11.10 5.97 -25.53
CA ARG A 636 -12.20 5.45 -26.33
C ARG A 636 -13.53 6.10 -25.94
N ASP A 637 -13.81 6.22 -24.65
CA ASP A 637 -15.06 6.79 -24.16
C ASP A 637 -15.16 8.27 -24.56
N VAL A 638 -14.06 9.02 -24.43
CA VAL A 638 -13.99 10.43 -24.87
C VAL A 638 -14.20 10.56 -26.37
N SER A 639 -13.52 9.73 -27.18
CA SER A 639 -13.73 9.77 -28.64
C SER A 639 -15.17 9.46 -29.02
N GLN A 640 -15.82 8.49 -28.35
CA GLN A 640 -17.23 8.17 -28.59
C GLN A 640 -18.15 9.33 -28.20
N ALA A 641 -17.91 9.96 -27.05
CA ALA A 641 -18.69 11.09 -26.59
C ALA A 641 -18.59 12.34 -27.48
N LEU A 642 -17.46 12.54 -28.17
CA LEU A 642 -17.26 13.65 -29.11
C LEU A 642 -17.89 13.42 -30.49
N HIS A 643 -18.29 12.18 -30.81
CA HIS A 643 -18.99 11.84 -32.06
C HIS A 643 -20.51 11.74 -31.90
N ALA A 644 -20.99 11.66 -30.65
CA ALA A 644 -22.41 11.70 -30.32
C ALA A 644 -22.94 13.13 -30.44
#